data_AF-A0A1V9Z0N8-F1
#
_entry.id   AF-A0A1V9Z0N8-F1
#
_cell.length_a   1.000
_cell.length_b   1.000
_cell.length_c   1.000
_cell.angle_alpha   90.00
_cell.angle_beta   90.00
_cell.angle_gamma   90.00
#
_symmetry.space_group_name_H-M   'P 1'
#
loop_
_entity.id
_entity.type
_entity.pdbx_description
1 polymer ?
#
loop_
_entity_poly.entity_id
_entity_poly.type
_entity_poly.pdbx_seq_one_letter_code
_entity_poly.pdbx_strand_id
1 'polypeptide(L)'
;MVTTSSTSRISDHIAQFGALITPSRSKYDVNKTEPNNKLYGYIRIISNLIAVVAILLSVITMLVLLNEGMFERRIIQWNYQNDAGYWRPFGKTCLLSSTGFVLNSCSSMELNILSSNAAWDTTGMKLAETLQVPANINYKVTTCVVGCIDDKNWAELHLVVGYDRYPLCNPQNGSQPIAGMAMMEATSAVENYSSGAYLMTIFGDVSMNQSVIYENTDDTLNLVIANSIRVVIGIDGSSDKFESGINTLISSYPLGPWFVVKSYCISEIIDIGSELSGQQGWSTGLHSNKSIITGWACGHEVNNATELITLQVIFTLFTLIGISGDLLITVKGLKGILNNKPVLTYDILSSMERRKILLLFGTLAAAPALIFVDVSRIYFGTTNGQRIWTLSIVSLGIFFAFGSFFIIIFFQYVPCPQLIRHRLLPLSVAMFVYASIPSIALNINSSYEYLSNTFYNAQGIVFMNVSGKNCSCGAYASARTETATTTLIALILRPIFGCVIASFVFAGIKHFITRKKWFMDVKWAEHNLFLSACGVPRWFSSLPLDQEDTIKMGNRLFCKPSMQARMGYATLVRGINHNQVLAANHEPTSETYYLVNIYGLIAAILPAKYRWIAPPIFCEITDYVYTAPTHKKLTKNTTYHYHIGTCVN
;
A
#
# COMPACT_ATOMS: atom_id res chain seq x y z
N MET A 1 53.43 15.67 28.21
CA MET A 1 52.72 16.84 27.65
C MET A 1 52.54 16.54 26.17
N VAL A 2 51.39 16.30 25.56
CA VAL A 2 49.99 16.65 25.82
C VAL A 2 49.14 15.58 25.12
N THR A 3 48.13 15.03 25.78
CA THR A 3 47.02 14.30 25.13
C THR A 3 45.73 14.53 25.93
N THR A 4 44.61 14.48 25.22
CA THR A 4 43.18 14.42 25.65
C THR A 4 42.39 15.74 25.66
N SER A 5 41.48 15.93 24.67
CA SER A 5 40.22 16.70 24.82
C SER A 5 39.24 16.69 23.60
N SER A 6 39.16 15.65 22.76
CA SER A 6 38.23 15.67 21.59
C SER A 6 37.06 14.68 21.67
N THR A 7 37.02 13.75 22.63
CA THR A 7 35.97 12.73 22.75
C THR A 7 34.76 13.17 23.58
N SER A 8 34.80 14.29 24.32
CA SER A 8 33.67 14.74 25.15
C SER A 8 32.58 15.48 24.35
N ARG A 9 32.92 16.22 23.29
CA ARG A 9 31.95 17.06 22.55
C ARG A 9 30.97 16.26 21.68
N ILE A 10 31.37 15.10 21.16
CA ILE A 10 30.49 14.25 20.36
C ILE A 10 29.50 13.49 21.27
N SER A 11 29.95 13.09 22.46
CA SER A 11 29.08 12.53 23.52
C SER A 11 28.03 13.54 23.98
N ASP A 12 28.39 14.81 24.13
CA ASP A 12 27.45 15.86 24.56
C ASP A 12 26.41 16.20 23.48
N HIS A 13 26.77 16.17 22.19
CA HIS A 13 25.79 16.39 21.11
C HIS A 13 24.86 15.20 20.89
N ILE A 14 25.33 13.96 21.04
CA ILE A 14 24.48 12.76 20.99
C ILE A 14 23.59 12.67 22.25
N ALA A 15 24.10 13.06 23.42
CA ALA A 15 23.31 13.16 24.65
C ALA A 15 22.26 14.28 24.57
N GLN A 16 22.55 15.41 23.91
CA GLN A 16 21.57 16.48 23.66
C GLN A 16 20.50 16.04 22.65
N PHE A 17 20.85 15.33 21.58
CA PHE A 17 19.88 14.82 20.60
C PHE A 17 19.00 13.69 21.19
N GLY A 18 19.58 12.81 22.01
CA GLY A 18 18.84 11.78 22.76
C GLY A 18 17.97 12.35 23.90
N ALA A 19 18.42 13.44 24.55
CA ALA A 19 17.62 14.21 25.51
C ALA A 19 16.51 15.03 24.84
N LEU A 20 16.64 15.35 23.56
CA LEU A 20 15.63 16.03 22.73
C LEU A 20 14.43 15.15 22.37
N ILE A 21 14.58 13.82 22.42
CA ILE A 21 13.51 12.88 21.98
C ILE A 21 12.72 12.31 23.17
N THR A 22 13.22 12.31 24.41
CA THR A 22 12.41 12.19 25.65
C THR A 22 13.27 12.20 26.92
N PRO A 23 13.36 13.28 27.70
CA PRO A 23 14.03 13.26 29.00
C PRO A 23 13.01 13.02 30.13
N SER A 24 13.31 12.06 31.01
CA SER A 24 12.66 11.89 32.31
C SER A 24 13.44 12.68 33.35
N ARG A 25 13.02 13.93 33.60
CA ARG A 25 13.36 14.64 34.82
C ARG A 25 12.16 15.48 35.23
N SER A 26 11.48 15.05 36.28
CA SER A 26 10.55 15.89 37.03
C SER A 26 10.85 15.63 38.50
N LYS A 27 11.69 16.49 39.07
CA LYS A 27 11.63 16.78 40.50
C LYS A 27 10.43 17.70 40.66
N TYR A 28 9.37 17.22 41.30
CA TYR A 28 8.37 18.09 41.90
C TYR A 28 8.96 18.58 43.22
N ASP A 29 9.80 19.61 43.15
CA ASP A 29 9.99 20.51 44.29
C ASP A 29 8.92 21.59 44.17
N VAL A 30 8.04 21.66 45.17
CA VAL A 30 6.83 22.51 45.18
C VAL A 30 7.15 24.02 45.12
N ASN A 31 8.41 24.45 45.15
CA ASN A 31 8.79 25.87 45.31
C ASN A 31 9.83 26.46 44.34
N LYS A 32 10.08 25.91 43.15
CA LYS A 32 10.89 26.62 42.12
C LYS A 32 10.32 26.56 40.71
N THR A 33 9.90 27.72 40.22
CA THR A 33 9.60 28.03 38.81
C THR A 33 10.88 27.94 37.98
N GLU A 34 11.15 26.79 37.35
CA GLU A 34 12.26 26.64 36.39
C GLU A 34 11.78 26.70 34.92
N PRO A 35 12.49 27.45 34.04
CA PRO A 35 12.17 27.60 32.62
C PRO A 35 12.31 26.30 31.79
N ASN A 36 13.00 25.28 32.30
CA ASN A 36 13.21 24.00 31.64
C ASN A 36 11.92 23.17 31.45
N ASN A 37 10.91 23.32 32.32
CA ASN A 37 9.67 22.54 32.24
C ASN A 37 8.81 22.87 31.00
N LYS A 38 8.92 24.08 30.44
CA LYS A 38 8.16 24.49 29.26
C LYS A 38 8.68 23.81 27.99
N LEU A 39 10.00 23.81 27.77
CA LEU A 39 10.63 23.17 26.62
C LEU A 39 10.28 21.68 26.53
N TYR A 40 10.29 20.98 27.66
CA TYR A 40 9.92 19.56 27.71
C TYR A 40 8.44 19.30 27.41
N GLY A 41 7.56 20.19 27.85
CA GLY A 41 6.14 20.16 27.48
C GLY A 41 5.96 20.32 25.97
N TYR A 42 6.63 21.29 25.36
CA TYR A 42 6.59 21.52 23.91
C TYR A 42 7.09 20.32 23.10
N ILE A 43 8.25 19.76 23.46
CA ILE A 43 8.83 18.60 22.77
C ILE A 43 7.86 17.40 22.76
N ARG A 44 7.21 17.11 23.89
CA ARG A 44 6.24 15.99 23.97
C ARG A 44 5.00 16.23 23.12
N ILE A 45 4.49 17.47 23.10
CA ILE A 45 3.34 17.81 22.26
C ILE A 45 3.72 17.71 20.78
N ILE A 46 4.88 18.22 20.38
CA ILE A 46 5.38 18.11 19.00
C ILE A 46 5.50 16.63 18.60
N SER A 47 6.08 15.78 19.44
CA SER A 47 6.17 14.34 19.18
C SER A 47 4.80 13.68 18.98
N ASN A 48 3.81 14.04 19.80
CA ASN A 48 2.45 13.52 19.65
C ASN A 48 1.76 14.06 18.38
N LEU A 49 1.97 15.34 18.04
CA LEU A 49 1.46 15.93 16.82
C LEU A 49 2.07 15.25 15.59
N ILE A 50 3.37 14.96 15.60
CA ILE A 50 4.03 14.20 14.53
C ILE A 50 3.41 12.81 14.39
N ALA A 51 3.16 12.10 15.50
CA ALA A 51 2.51 10.79 15.46
C ALA A 51 1.10 10.87 14.85
N VAL A 52 0.30 11.87 15.25
CA VAL A 52 -1.03 12.12 14.71
C VAL A 52 -0.98 12.45 13.22
N VAL A 53 -0.07 13.35 12.82
CA VAL A 53 0.12 13.73 11.41
C VAL A 53 0.56 12.53 10.59
N ALA A 54 1.45 11.68 11.09
CA ALA A 54 1.87 10.46 10.41
C ALA A 54 0.70 9.48 10.19
N ILE A 55 -0.18 9.32 11.18
CA ILE A 55 -1.38 8.49 11.05
C ILE A 55 -2.36 9.10 10.03
N LEU A 56 -2.62 10.42 10.09
CA LEU A 56 -3.48 11.08 9.11
C LEU A 56 -2.89 11.00 7.69
N LEU A 57 -1.57 11.16 7.55
CA LEU A 57 -0.87 11.02 6.28
C LEU A 57 -0.98 9.58 5.74
N SER A 58 -0.99 8.56 6.60
CA SER A 58 -1.23 7.17 6.16
C SER A 58 -2.63 6.99 5.57
N VAL A 59 -3.65 7.62 6.15
CA VAL A 59 -5.03 7.60 5.61
C VAL A 59 -5.09 8.37 4.29
N ILE A 60 -4.45 9.53 4.19
CA ILE A 60 -4.38 10.30 2.94
C ILE A 60 -3.65 9.50 1.86
N THR A 61 -2.53 8.86 2.19
CA THR A 61 -1.76 8.01 1.26
C THR A 61 -2.62 6.89 0.71
N MET A 62 -3.38 6.23 1.58
CA MET A 62 -4.35 5.22 1.19
C MET A 62 -5.40 5.78 0.23
N LEU A 63 -6.02 6.94 0.53
CA LEU A 63 -7.00 7.56 -0.36
C LEU A 63 -6.41 7.91 -1.73
N VAL A 64 -5.17 8.41 -1.77
CA VAL A 64 -4.47 8.70 -3.03
C VAL A 64 -4.23 7.42 -3.82
N LEU A 65 -3.78 6.34 -3.18
CA LEU A 65 -3.61 5.04 -3.84
C LEU A 65 -4.94 4.50 -4.38
N LEU A 66 -6.04 4.61 -3.63
CA LEU A 66 -7.36 4.23 -4.13
C LEU A 66 -7.77 5.06 -5.36
N ASN A 67 -7.51 6.36 -5.33
CA ASN A 67 -7.81 7.26 -6.45
C ASN A 67 -6.93 7.00 -7.68
N GLU A 68 -5.71 6.46 -7.51
CA GLU A 68 -4.81 6.09 -8.61
C GLU A 68 -5.18 4.71 -9.23
N GLY A 69 -6.30 4.11 -8.84
CA GLY A 69 -6.84 2.89 -9.44
C GLY A 69 -6.16 1.61 -8.97
N MET A 70 -5.69 1.53 -7.71
CA MET A 70 -4.97 0.35 -7.22
C MET A 70 -5.77 -0.95 -7.21
N PHE A 71 -7.10 -0.89 -7.30
CA PHE A 71 -7.95 -2.08 -7.40
C PHE A 71 -8.45 -2.37 -8.81
N GLU A 72 -8.53 -1.35 -9.66
CA GLU A 72 -8.89 -1.49 -11.06
C GLU A 72 -8.32 -0.28 -11.79
N ARG A 73 -7.50 -0.55 -12.81
CA ARG A 73 -6.94 0.48 -13.67
C ARG A 73 -6.66 -0.12 -15.04
N ARG A 74 -7.13 0.55 -16.09
CA ARG A 74 -6.95 0.16 -17.49
C ARG A 74 -6.69 1.38 -18.35
N ILE A 75 -5.60 1.34 -19.10
CA ILE A 75 -5.12 2.45 -19.92
C ILE A 75 -4.74 1.91 -21.30
N ILE A 76 -5.09 2.66 -22.35
CA ILE A 76 -4.66 2.36 -23.70
C ILE A 76 -3.18 2.72 -23.88
N GLN A 77 -2.42 1.80 -24.46
CA GLN A 77 -1.00 1.91 -24.78
C GLN A 77 -0.76 1.47 -26.22
N TRP A 78 0.14 2.15 -26.93
CA TRP A 78 0.55 1.81 -28.29
C TRP A 78 1.95 2.31 -28.59
N ASN A 79 2.54 1.75 -29.65
CA ASN A 79 3.85 2.14 -30.16
C ASN A 79 3.71 2.60 -31.60
N TYR A 80 4.09 3.85 -31.90
CA TYR A 80 4.01 4.41 -33.25
C TYR A 80 4.80 3.59 -34.28
N GLN A 81 4.28 3.48 -35.52
CA GLN A 81 4.88 2.65 -36.57
C GLN A 81 6.25 3.14 -37.03
N ASN A 82 6.54 4.44 -36.84
CA ASN A 82 7.82 5.04 -37.19
C ASN A 82 8.96 4.70 -36.22
N ASP A 83 8.67 4.10 -35.06
CA ASP A 83 9.69 3.67 -34.12
C ASP A 83 10.38 2.38 -34.62
N ALA A 84 11.58 2.54 -35.17
CA ALA A 84 12.40 1.46 -35.69
C ALA A 84 12.86 0.46 -34.62
N GLY A 85 12.82 0.84 -33.34
CA GLY A 85 13.11 -0.05 -32.21
C GLY A 85 11.97 -1.04 -31.93
N TYR A 86 10.76 -0.77 -32.44
CA TYR A 86 9.58 -1.61 -32.24
C TYR A 86 9.12 -2.28 -33.54
N TRP A 87 8.84 -1.54 -34.60
CA TRP A 87 8.27 -2.09 -35.84
C TRP A 87 9.36 -2.51 -36.82
N ARG A 88 9.42 -3.80 -37.15
CA ARG A 88 10.41 -4.35 -38.09
C ARG A 88 9.78 -5.14 -39.23
N PRO A 89 10.31 -5.01 -40.46
CA PRO A 89 9.90 -5.87 -41.56
C PRO A 89 10.40 -7.30 -41.34
N PHE A 90 9.49 -8.27 -41.51
CA PHE A 90 9.80 -9.69 -41.43
C PHE A 90 9.67 -10.36 -42.79
N GLY A 91 8.62 -10.03 -43.55
CA GLY A 91 8.37 -10.57 -44.88
C GLY A 91 7.48 -9.67 -45.74
N LYS A 92 7.56 -9.85 -47.07
CA LYS A 92 6.80 -9.06 -48.05
C LYS A 92 6.49 -9.86 -49.32
N THR A 93 6.08 -11.11 -49.17
CA THR A 93 5.85 -12.01 -50.30
C THR A 93 4.40 -12.50 -50.43
N CYS A 94 3.68 -12.55 -49.31
CA CYS A 94 2.31 -13.05 -49.25
C CYS A 94 1.33 -12.24 -50.12
N LEU A 95 0.53 -12.97 -50.89
CA LEU A 95 -0.62 -12.46 -51.62
C LEU A 95 -1.91 -12.96 -50.96
N LEU A 96 -2.89 -12.07 -50.80
CA LEU A 96 -4.18 -12.37 -50.20
C LEU A 96 -5.28 -12.31 -51.25
N SER A 97 -5.98 -13.42 -51.45
CA SER A 97 -7.15 -13.56 -52.34
C SER A 97 -8.45 -13.60 -51.53
N SER A 98 -9.61 -13.67 -52.20
CA SER A 98 -10.91 -13.78 -51.54
C SER A 98 -11.09 -15.04 -50.66
N THR A 99 -10.28 -16.08 -50.88
CA THR A 99 -10.33 -17.32 -50.08
C THR A 99 -9.17 -17.46 -49.10
N GLY A 100 -8.34 -16.42 -48.91
CA GLY A 100 -7.17 -16.44 -48.04
C GLY A 100 -5.84 -16.31 -48.79
N PHE A 101 -4.74 -16.72 -48.15
CA PHE A 101 -3.40 -16.60 -48.75
C PHE A 101 -3.29 -17.44 -50.03
N VAL A 102 -2.71 -16.86 -51.08
CA VAL A 102 -2.46 -17.56 -52.34
C VAL A 102 -1.37 -18.60 -52.14
N LEU A 103 -1.60 -19.82 -52.62
CA LEU A 103 -0.66 -20.94 -52.50
C LEU A 103 0.74 -20.56 -53.03
N ASN A 104 1.78 -20.88 -52.26
CA ASN A 104 3.20 -20.59 -52.56
C ASN A 104 3.53 -19.09 -52.76
N SER A 105 2.66 -18.17 -52.36
CA SER A 105 2.99 -16.74 -52.40
C SER A 105 3.84 -16.30 -51.20
N CYS A 106 3.54 -16.85 -50.03
CA CYS A 106 4.28 -16.58 -48.79
C CYS A 106 5.62 -17.30 -48.74
N SER A 107 6.62 -16.66 -48.15
CA SER A 107 7.94 -17.23 -47.93
C SER A 107 7.89 -18.29 -46.81
N SER A 108 8.84 -19.23 -46.83
CA SER A 108 8.96 -20.24 -45.76
C SER A 108 9.17 -19.61 -44.38
N MET A 109 9.76 -18.42 -44.31
CA MET A 109 9.93 -17.69 -43.05
C MET A 109 8.59 -17.19 -42.51
N GLU A 110 7.73 -16.64 -43.37
CA GLU A 110 6.38 -16.18 -43.00
C GLU A 110 5.47 -17.35 -42.60
N LEU A 111 5.54 -18.48 -43.32
CA LEU A 111 4.75 -19.67 -42.98
C LEU A 111 5.13 -20.26 -41.61
N ASN A 112 6.41 -20.22 -41.26
CA ASN A 112 6.93 -20.84 -40.04
C ASN A 112 6.79 -19.95 -38.79
N ILE A 113 6.24 -18.73 -38.89
CA ILE A 113 6.15 -17.82 -37.75
C ILE A 113 5.15 -18.33 -36.69
N LEU A 114 4.05 -18.92 -37.14
CA LEU A 114 3.08 -19.61 -36.29
C LEU A 114 3.48 -21.08 -36.13
N SER A 115 3.05 -21.70 -35.05
CA SER A 115 3.42 -23.09 -34.72
C SER A 115 2.85 -24.12 -35.70
N SER A 116 1.89 -23.74 -36.55
CA SER A 116 1.30 -24.62 -37.56
C SER A 116 0.90 -23.88 -38.82
N ASN A 117 0.97 -24.59 -39.95
CA ASN A 117 0.49 -24.08 -41.23
C ASN A 117 -1.04 -23.89 -41.24
N ALA A 118 -1.78 -24.76 -40.53
CA ALA A 118 -3.24 -24.66 -40.44
C ALA A 118 -3.70 -23.34 -39.76
N ALA A 119 -2.98 -22.89 -38.74
CA ALA A 119 -3.24 -21.59 -38.11
C ALA A 119 -2.92 -20.43 -39.07
N TRP A 120 -1.86 -20.54 -39.87
CA TRP A 120 -1.51 -19.54 -40.88
C TRP A 120 -2.54 -19.44 -42.01
N ASP A 121 -2.99 -20.58 -42.54
CA ASP A 121 -4.00 -20.62 -43.59
C ASP A 121 -5.33 -20.02 -43.09
N THR A 122 -5.71 -20.35 -41.86
CA THR A 122 -6.91 -19.79 -41.20
C THR A 122 -6.80 -18.29 -40.94
N THR A 123 -5.60 -17.81 -40.60
CA THR A 123 -5.29 -16.38 -40.49
C THR A 123 -5.58 -15.68 -41.81
N GLY A 124 -5.09 -16.24 -42.93
CA GLY A 124 -5.36 -15.72 -44.27
C GLY A 124 -6.84 -15.71 -44.61
N MET A 125 -7.56 -16.81 -44.35
CA MET A 125 -9.00 -16.89 -44.61
C MET A 125 -9.78 -15.81 -43.86
N LYS A 126 -9.52 -15.65 -42.55
CA LYS A 126 -10.23 -14.68 -41.70
C LYS A 126 -9.89 -13.24 -42.04
N LEU A 127 -8.63 -12.99 -42.43
CA LEU A 127 -8.21 -11.70 -42.95
C LEU A 127 -8.92 -11.36 -44.27
N ALA A 128 -8.95 -12.30 -45.22
CA ALA A 128 -9.63 -12.09 -46.50
C ALA A 128 -11.14 -11.84 -46.34
N GLU A 129 -11.80 -12.63 -45.48
CA GLU A 129 -13.22 -12.49 -45.13
C GLU A 129 -13.51 -11.08 -44.56
N THR A 130 -12.68 -10.64 -43.61
CA THR A 130 -12.86 -9.34 -42.95
C THR A 130 -12.61 -8.16 -43.90
N LEU A 131 -11.59 -8.26 -44.74
CA LEU A 131 -11.24 -7.21 -45.71
C LEU A 131 -12.14 -7.22 -46.95
N GLN A 132 -13.05 -8.21 -47.08
CA GLN A 132 -13.95 -8.38 -48.22
C GLN A 132 -13.19 -8.37 -49.56
N VAL A 133 -12.09 -9.11 -49.63
CA VAL A 133 -11.20 -9.13 -50.80
C VAL A 133 -11.98 -9.61 -52.04
N PRO A 134 -12.00 -8.84 -53.15
CA PRO A 134 -12.70 -9.25 -54.36
C PRO A 134 -12.10 -10.50 -55.01
N ALA A 135 -12.93 -11.38 -55.57
CA ALA A 135 -12.51 -12.68 -56.12
C ALA A 135 -11.44 -12.62 -57.24
N ASN A 136 -11.32 -11.50 -57.94
CA ASN A 136 -10.42 -11.34 -59.09
C ASN A 136 -9.16 -10.50 -58.78
N ILE A 137 -8.96 -10.09 -57.52
CA ILE A 137 -7.88 -9.19 -57.12
C ILE A 137 -7.13 -9.83 -55.95
N ASN A 138 -5.79 -9.75 -56.01
CA ASN A 138 -4.93 -10.17 -54.91
C ASN A 138 -4.33 -8.95 -54.22
N TYR A 139 -4.60 -8.80 -52.93
CA TYR A 139 -3.96 -7.79 -52.09
C TYR A 139 -2.54 -8.21 -51.71
N LYS A 140 -1.70 -7.22 -51.39
CA LYS A 140 -0.30 -7.40 -51.02
C LYS A 140 -0.16 -7.31 -49.51
N VAL A 141 0.35 -8.37 -48.87
CA VAL A 141 0.51 -8.42 -47.42
C VAL A 141 1.97 -8.28 -47.05
N THR A 142 2.25 -7.33 -46.17
CA THR A 142 3.55 -7.18 -45.52
C THR A 142 3.46 -7.72 -44.10
N THR A 143 4.37 -8.63 -43.77
CA THR A 143 4.50 -9.23 -42.45
C THR A 143 5.51 -8.44 -41.63
N CYS A 144 5.06 -7.93 -40.49
CA CYS A 144 5.82 -7.10 -39.57
C CYS A 144 5.90 -7.77 -38.21
N VAL A 145 6.99 -7.57 -37.47
CA VAL A 145 7.16 -8.12 -36.13
C VAL A 145 7.54 -6.99 -35.17
N VAL A 146 6.89 -7.01 -34.01
CA VAL A 146 7.22 -6.15 -32.87
C VAL A 146 7.76 -7.01 -31.73
N GLY A 147 8.85 -6.57 -31.11
CA GLY A 147 9.54 -7.34 -30.06
C GLY A 147 10.45 -8.45 -30.60
N CYS A 148 10.80 -9.39 -29.73
CA CYS A 148 11.69 -10.54 -29.96
C CYS A 148 13.05 -10.11 -30.54
N ILE A 149 13.71 -9.20 -29.81
CA ILE A 149 15.05 -8.67 -30.08
C ILE A 149 15.86 -8.82 -28.78
N ASP A 150 17.12 -9.23 -28.89
CA ASP A 150 18.05 -9.36 -27.77
C ASP A 150 17.46 -10.15 -26.58
N ASP A 151 17.42 -9.53 -25.40
CA ASP A 151 16.92 -10.06 -24.13
C ASP A 151 15.37 -10.07 -24.02
N LYS A 152 14.65 -9.50 -24.98
CA LYS A 152 13.17 -9.51 -24.99
C LYS A 152 12.67 -10.84 -25.53
N ASN A 153 11.87 -11.54 -24.72
CA ASN A 153 11.33 -12.87 -25.04
C ASN A 153 9.86 -12.84 -25.46
N TRP A 154 9.31 -11.66 -25.76
CA TRP A 154 7.94 -11.50 -26.25
C TRP A 154 7.92 -11.01 -27.71
N ALA A 155 6.95 -11.44 -28.50
CA ALA A 155 6.74 -11.03 -29.89
C ALA A 155 5.26 -10.82 -30.21
N GLU A 156 5.02 -9.91 -31.13
CA GLU A 156 3.73 -9.69 -31.76
C GLU A 156 3.92 -9.70 -33.28
N LEU A 157 2.95 -10.25 -33.98
CA LEU A 157 2.94 -10.29 -35.43
C LEU A 157 1.89 -9.30 -35.95
N HIS A 158 2.30 -8.47 -36.89
CA HIS A 158 1.43 -7.47 -37.50
C HIS A 158 1.38 -7.70 -39.01
N LEU A 159 0.18 -7.79 -39.58
CA LEU A 159 -0.04 -7.95 -41.01
C LEU A 159 -0.61 -6.64 -41.57
N VAL A 160 0.15 -5.97 -42.42
CA VAL A 160 -0.27 -4.72 -43.06
C VAL A 160 -0.63 -5.01 -44.52
N VAL A 161 -1.87 -4.75 -44.90
CA VAL A 161 -2.42 -5.15 -46.20
C VAL A 161 -2.60 -3.93 -47.10
N GLY A 162 -2.00 -3.98 -48.29
CA GLY A 162 -2.15 -2.96 -49.33
C GLY A 162 -2.96 -3.49 -50.53
N TYR A 163 -3.60 -2.58 -51.25
CA TYR A 163 -4.43 -2.92 -52.41
C TYR A 163 -3.60 -3.45 -53.58
N ASP A 164 -2.59 -2.69 -54.01
CA ASP A 164 -1.79 -2.92 -55.22
C ASP A 164 -0.27 -3.05 -54.92
N ARG A 165 0.18 -2.49 -53.79
CA ARG A 165 1.58 -2.48 -53.35
C ARG A 165 1.74 -3.03 -51.94
N TYR A 166 2.92 -3.59 -51.64
CA TYR A 166 3.30 -3.99 -50.29
C TYR A 166 3.50 -2.75 -49.40
N PRO A 167 2.69 -2.56 -48.34
CA PRO A 167 2.89 -1.47 -47.39
C PRO A 167 4.21 -1.64 -46.62
N LEU A 168 4.73 -0.56 -46.06
CA LEU A 168 5.91 -0.59 -45.21
C LEU A 168 5.50 -0.85 -43.75
N CYS A 169 6.27 -1.65 -43.01
CA CYS A 169 6.06 -1.81 -41.57
C CYS A 169 6.35 -0.53 -40.78
N ASN A 170 7.36 0.21 -41.24
CA ASN A 170 7.81 1.47 -40.66
C ASN A 170 7.84 2.54 -41.77
N PRO A 171 6.70 3.21 -42.05
CA PRO A 171 6.63 4.30 -43.00
C PRO A 171 7.35 5.55 -42.48
N GLN A 172 8.08 6.24 -43.38
CA GLN A 172 8.91 7.41 -43.04
C GLN A 172 8.51 8.68 -43.80
N ASN A 173 7.59 8.55 -44.78
CA ASN A 173 7.22 9.61 -45.71
C ASN A 173 5.72 9.91 -45.62
N GLY A 174 5.23 10.17 -44.41
CA GLY A 174 3.82 10.48 -44.14
C GLY A 174 2.89 9.26 -44.23
N SER A 175 1.64 9.52 -44.61
CA SER A 175 0.58 8.51 -44.69
C SER A 175 0.81 7.52 -45.85
N GLN A 176 0.66 6.23 -45.58
CA GLN A 176 0.52 5.19 -46.60
C GLN A 176 -0.92 4.63 -46.60
N PRO A 177 -1.55 4.46 -47.78
CA PRO A 177 -2.88 3.86 -47.88
C PRO A 177 -2.80 2.34 -47.68
N ILE A 178 -3.71 1.80 -46.87
CA ILE A 178 -3.85 0.37 -46.58
C ILE A 178 -5.30 -0.08 -46.77
N ALA A 179 -5.48 -1.34 -47.14
CA ALA A 179 -6.77 -2.03 -47.15
C ALA A 179 -7.16 -2.54 -45.76
N GLY A 180 -6.17 -2.81 -44.91
CA GLY A 180 -6.39 -3.27 -43.56
C GLY A 180 -5.10 -3.52 -42.79
N MET A 181 -5.26 -3.77 -41.49
CA MET A 181 -4.17 -4.11 -40.59
C MET A 181 -4.68 -5.15 -39.60
N ALA A 182 -3.88 -6.18 -39.33
CA ALA A 182 -4.19 -7.16 -38.31
C ALA A 182 -3.03 -7.30 -37.32
N MET A 183 -3.37 -7.36 -36.04
CA MET A 183 -2.45 -7.73 -34.98
C MET A 183 -2.73 -9.16 -34.56
N MET A 184 -1.68 -9.96 -34.50
CA MET A 184 -1.70 -11.34 -34.06
C MET A 184 -0.85 -11.48 -32.80
N GLU A 185 -1.48 -12.07 -31.80
CA GLU A 185 -0.94 -12.38 -30.47
C GLU A 185 -1.42 -13.78 -30.09
N ALA A 186 -1.42 -14.11 -28.80
CA ALA A 186 -1.99 -15.32 -28.25
C ALA A 186 -2.71 -15.06 -26.94
N THR A 187 -3.66 -15.94 -26.64
CA THR A 187 -4.48 -15.89 -25.44
C THR A 187 -4.64 -17.28 -24.83
N SER A 188 -4.69 -17.32 -23.49
CA SER A 188 -5.07 -18.49 -22.70
C SER A 188 -6.43 -18.30 -22.01
N ALA A 189 -7.16 -17.21 -22.34
CA ALA A 189 -8.42 -16.86 -21.71
C ALA A 189 -9.64 -17.63 -22.26
N VAL A 190 -9.47 -18.43 -23.32
CA VAL A 190 -10.57 -19.15 -23.98
C VAL A 190 -10.61 -20.60 -23.51
N GLU A 191 -11.70 -21.00 -22.85
CA GLU A 191 -11.84 -22.32 -22.23
C GLU A 191 -11.75 -23.48 -23.25
N ASN A 192 -12.24 -23.28 -24.47
CA ASN A 192 -12.17 -24.30 -25.54
C ASN A 192 -10.74 -24.60 -26.00
N TYR A 193 -9.79 -23.71 -25.72
CA TYR A 193 -8.40 -23.79 -26.16
C TYR A 193 -7.46 -23.95 -24.96
N SER A 194 -7.50 -25.13 -24.34
CA SER A 194 -6.71 -25.44 -23.12
C SER A 194 -5.19 -25.31 -23.28
N SER A 195 -4.67 -25.45 -24.52
CA SER A 195 -3.25 -25.25 -24.85
C SER A 195 -2.91 -23.80 -25.25
N GLY A 196 -3.87 -22.87 -25.08
CA GLY A 196 -3.82 -21.54 -25.65
C GLY A 196 -4.12 -21.52 -27.15
N ALA A 197 -4.40 -20.33 -27.67
CA ALA A 197 -4.69 -20.10 -29.08
C ALA A 197 -4.15 -18.74 -29.52
N TYR A 198 -3.99 -18.55 -30.82
CA TYR A 198 -3.64 -17.26 -31.38
C TYR A 198 -4.84 -16.31 -31.33
N LEU A 199 -4.62 -15.03 -31.05
CA LEU A 199 -5.64 -13.99 -31.05
C LEU A 199 -5.33 -13.01 -32.17
N MET A 200 -6.26 -12.85 -33.10
CA MET A 200 -6.16 -11.90 -34.21
C MET A 200 -7.19 -10.77 -34.04
N THR A 201 -6.71 -9.54 -33.98
CA THR A 201 -7.54 -8.32 -34.02
C THR A 201 -7.34 -7.62 -35.36
N ILE A 202 -8.42 -7.40 -36.10
CA ILE A 202 -8.39 -6.97 -37.50
C ILE A 202 -9.11 -5.64 -37.67
N PHE A 203 -8.46 -4.73 -38.39
CA PHE A 203 -9.04 -3.55 -39.01
C PHE A 203 -9.26 -3.77 -40.50
N GLY A 204 -10.49 -3.56 -40.96
CA GLY A 204 -10.84 -3.54 -42.38
C GLY A 204 -11.31 -2.18 -42.85
N ASP A 205 -10.60 -1.58 -43.81
CA ASP A 205 -10.83 -0.21 -44.28
C ASP A 205 -12.24 0.01 -44.84
N VAL A 206 -12.78 -0.96 -45.59
CA VAL A 206 -14.11 -0.86 -46.19
C VAL A 206 -15.23 -0.98 -45.13
N SER A 207 -15.04 -1.83 -44.14
CA SER A 207 -16.06 -2.19 -43.15
C SER A 207 -16.05 -1.35 -41.88
N MET A 208 -14.93 -0.70 -41.54
CA MET A 208 -14.71 -0.05 -40.24
C MET A 208 -14.33 1.43 -40.43
N ASN A 209 -15.33 2.31 -40.46
CA ASN A 209 -15.14 3.75 -40.68
C ASN A 209 -15.50 4.64 -39.47
N GLN A 210 -15.88 4.04 -38.35
CA GLN A 210 -16.27 4.75 -37.13
C GLN A 210 -15.20 4.61 -36.06
N SER A 211 -15.00 5.68 -35.29
CA SER A 211 -14.14 5.70 -34.11
C SER A 211 -15.01 6.03 -32.90
N VAL A 212 -14.73 5.39 -31.77
CA VAL A 212 -15.41 5.59 -30.49
C VAL A 212 -14.39 6.09 -29.48
N ILE A 213 -14.85 6.96 -28.58
CA ILE A 213 -14.03 7.43 -27.47
C ILE A 213 -13.93 6.29 -26.45
N TYR A 214 -12.69 5.88 -26.17
CA TYR A 214 -12.36 5.03 -25.06
C TYR A 214 -11.92 5.90 -23.89
N GLU A 215 -12.64 5.79 -22.77
CA GLU A 215 -12.32 6.46 -21.52
C GLU A 215 -11.38 5.58 -20.69
N ASN A 216 -10.14 6.03 -20.51
CA ASN A 216 -9.20 5.36 -19.63
C ASN A 216 -9.58 5.62 -18.17
N THR A 217 -9.10 4.75 -17.27
CA THR A 217 -9.35 4.89 -15.83
C THR A 217 -8.68 6.11 -15.17
N ASP A 218 -7.83 6.83 -15.89
CA ASP A 218 -7.21 8.09 -15.46
C ASP A 218 -7.88 9.33 -16.08
N ASP A 219 -9.11 9.17 -16.55
CA ASP A 219 -9.95 10.18 -17.22
C ASP A 219 -9.38 10.71 -18.56
N THR A 220 -8.27 10.13 -19.05
CA THR A 220 -7.76 10.44 -20.38
C THR A 220 -8.61 9.76 -21.46
N LEU A 221 -8.78 10.44 -22.59
CA LEU A 221 -9.64 9.98 -23.68
C LEU A 221 -8.78 9.63 -24.89
N ASN A 222 -8.92 8.41 -25.40
CA ASN A 222 -8.29 7.98 -26.64
C ASN A 222 -9.35 7.54 -27.64
N LEU A 223 -9.06 7.64 -28.94
CA LEU A 223 -9.95 7.17 -29.98
C LEU A 223 -9.58 5.75 -30.39
N VAL A 224 -10.56 4.85 -30.40
CA VAL A 224 -10.43 3.47 -30.88
C VAL A 224 -11.40 3.22 -32.02
N ILE A 225 -11.06 2.32 -32.93
CA ILE A 225 -11.94 1.95 -34.04
C ILE A 225 -13.10 1.11 -33.51
N ALA A 226 -14.31 1.49 -33.87
CA ALA A 226 -15.53 0.78 -33.51
C ALA A 226 -15.61 -0.57 -34.23
N ASN A 227 -16.16 -1.58 -33.56
CA ASN A 227 -16.47 -2.89 -34.14
C ASN A 227 -15.25 -3.59 -34.78
N SER A 228 -14.06 -3.45 -34.16
CA SER A 228 -12.89 -4.22 -34.56
C SER A 228 -13.18 -5.71 -34.43
N ILE A 229 -12.81 -6.50 -35.44
CA ILE A 229 -13.08 -7.93 -35.45
C ILE A 229 -11.97 -8.65 -34.71
N ARG A 230 -12.37 -9.49 -33.74
CA ARG A 230 -11.46 -10.30 -32.93
C ARG A 230 -11.78 -11.77 -33.11
N VAL A 231 -10.77 -12.54 -33.52
CA VAL A 231 -10.90 -13.96 -33.81
C VAL A 231 -9.80 -14.71 -33.09
N VAL A 232 -10.18 -15.82 -32.46
CA VAL A 232 -9.22 -16.76 -31.87
C VAL A 232 -9.01 -17.90 -32.84
N ILE A 233 -7.76 -18.30 -33.04
CA ILE A 233 -7.33 -19.31 -34.00
C ILE A 233 -6.55 -20.39 -33.24
N GLY A 234 -7.07 -21.60 -33.24
CA GLY A 234 -6.42 -22.77 -32.67
C GLY A 234 -5.14 -23.14 -33.42
N ILE A 235 -4.24 -23.83 -32.73
CA ILE A 235 -3.02 -24.39 -33.36
C ILE A 235 -3.39 -25.42 -34.44
N ASP A 236 -4.55 -26.04 -34.35
CA ASP A 236 -5.10 -26.97 -35.36
C ASP A 236 -5.79 -26.26 -36.54
N GLY A 237 -5.95 -24.93 -36.49
CA GLY A 237 -6.66 -24.13 -37.49
C GLY A 237 -8.16 -23.97 -37.24
N SER A 238 -8.71 -24.44 -36.11
CA SER A 238 -10.08 -24.04 -35.75
C SER A 238 -10.14 -22.54 -35.47
N SER A 239 -11.30 -21.90 -35.66
CA SER A 239 -11.45 -20.48 -35.37
C SER A 239 -12.81 -20.13 -34.83
N ASP A 240 -12.82 -19.22 -33.86
CA ASP A 240 -14.02 -18.72 -33.19
C ASP A 240 -13.95 -17.20 -33.02
N LYS A 241 -15.09 -16.51 -33.05
CA LYS A 241 -15.15 -15.09 -32.70
C LYS A 241 -14.88 -14.90 -31.22
N PHE A 242 -14.13 -13.86 -30.87
CA PHE A 242 -13.74 -13.58 -29.48
C PHE A 242 -13.81 -12.09 -29.15
N GLU A 243 -15.03 -11.60 -28.95
CA GLU A 243 -15.31 -10.18 -28.71
C GLU A 243 -14.55 -9.60 -27.51
N SER A 244 -14.26 -10.43 -26.49
CA SER A 244 -13.56 -9.98 -25.29
C SER A 244 -12.15 -9.44 -25.57
N GLY A 245 -11.46 -9.94 -26.60
CA GLY A 245 -10.12 -9.49 -26.98
C GLY A 245 -9.04 -9.62 -25.91
N ILE A 246 -9.32 -10.32 -24.81
CA ILE A 246 -8.38 -10.47 -23.69
C ILE A 246 -7.20 -11.35 -24.15
N ASN A 247 -6.00 -10.80 -24.02
CA ASN A 247 -4.72 -11.49 -24.14
C ASN A 247 -4.01 -11.51 -22.77
N THR A 248 -2.72 -11.89 -22.73
CA THR A 248 -1.76 -11.65 -21.64
C THR A 248 -2.35 -11.75 -20.23
N LEU A 249 -2.97 -12.88 -19.90
CA LEU A 249 -3.55 -13.08 -18.57
C LEU A 249 -2.48 -13.55 -17.58
N ILE A 250 -2.13 -12.69 -16.62
CA ILE A 250 -1.17 -12.98 -15.55
C ILE A 250 -1.87 -12.81 -14.21
N SER A 251 -1.74 -13.78 -13.30
CA SER A 251 -2.42 -13.77 -11.99
C SER A 251 -1.44 -13.87 -10.83
N SER A 252 -1.67 -13.08 -9.78
CA SER A 252 -0.96 -13.14 -8.50
C SER A 252 -1.92 -13.16 -7.30
N TYR A 253 -1.43 -13.62 -6.14
CA TYR A 253 -2.25 -13.93 -4.97
C TYR A 253 -1.69 -13.35 -3.65
N PRO A 254 -1.47 -12.03 -3.54
CA PRO A 254 -0.84 -11.41 -2.38
C PRO A 254 -1.61 -11.57 -1.05
N LEU A 255 -2.95 -11.67 -1.10
CA LEU A 255 -3.82 -11.92 0.05
C LEU A 255 -4.56 -13.28 -0.03
N GLY A 256 -4.08 -14.18 -0.90
CA GLY A 256 -4.70 -15.49 -1.15
C GLY A 256 -5.71 -15.51 -2.30
N PRO A 257 -6.40 -16.66 -2.51
CA PRO A 257 -7.22 -16.92 -3.69
C PRO A 257 -8.51 -16.10 -3.79
N TRP A 258 -8.95 -15.47 -2.70
CA TRP A 258 -10.17 -14.65 -2.69
C TRP A 258 -9.97 -13.25 -3.28
N PHE A 259 -8.74 -12.72 -3.16
CA PHE A 259 -8.35 -11.38 -3.62
C PHE A 259 -7.23 -11.51 -4.68
N VAL A 260 -7.58 -12.12 -5.80
CA VAL A 260 -6.67 -12.32 -6.93
C VAL A 260 -6.40 -10.99 -7.63
N VAL A 261 -5.14 -10.70 -7.92
CA VAL A 261 -4.77 -9.63 -8.85
C VAL A 261 -4.62 -10.26 -10.23
N LYS A 262 -5.45 -9.86 -11.18
CA LYS A 262 -5.38 -10.29 -12.57
C LYS A 262 -4.90 -9.12 -13.41
N SER A 263 -3.75 -9.27 -14.06
CA SER A 263 -3.33 -8.36 -15.13
C SER A 263 -3.71 -8.97 -16.46
N TYR A 264 -4.25 -8.15 -17.34
CA TYR A 264 -4.60 -8.53 -18.71
C TYR A 264 -4.55 -7.31 -19.61
N CYS A 265 -4.41 -7.56 -20.91
CA CYS A 265 -4.61 -6.53 -21.92
C CYS A 265 -5.71 -6.95 -22.89
N ILE A 266 -6.36 -5.95 -23.48
CA ILE A 266 -7.33 -6.13 -24.54
C ILE A 266 -6.74 -5.56 -25.82
N SER A 267 -6.65 -6.37 -26.86
CA SER A 267 -6.11 -6.00 -28.17
C SER A 267 -7.07 -5.05 -28.90
N GLU A 268 -6.60 -3.84 -29.20
CA GLU A 268 -7.39 -2.75 -29.78
C GLU A 268 -6.76 -2.19 -31.07
N ILE A 269 -7.58 -1.55 -31.89
CA ILE A 269 -7.13 -0.72 -33.01
C ILE A 269 -7.43 0.74 -32.65
N ILE A 270 -6.38 1.56 -32.62
CA ILE A 270 -6.41 2.94 -32.15
C ILE A 270 -6.43 3.87 -33.37
N ASP A 271 -7.29 4.88 -33.32
CA ASP A 271 -7.35 5.95 -34.31
C ASP A 271 -6.44 7.10 -33.86
N ILE A 272 -5.28 7.21 -34.49
CA ILE A 272 -4.28 8.25 -34.22
C ILE A 272 -4.48 9.49 -35.10
N GLY A 273 -5.63 9.64 -35.77
CA GLY A 273 -5.90 10.76 -36.67
C GLY A 273 -5.73 12.15 -36.03
N SER A 274 -5.96 12.27 -34.72
CA SER A 274 -5.75 13.50 -33.94
C SER A 274 -4.30 13.72 -33.47
N GLU A 275 -3.43 12.71 -33.59
CA GLU A 275 -2.09 12.68 -32.98
C GLU A 275 -0.95 12.55 -34.01
N LEU A 276 -1.21 12.96 -35.26
CA LEU A 276 -0.25 12.84 -36.35
C LEU A 276 0.88 13.90 -36.32
N SER A 277 0.75 14.93 -35.47
CA SER A 277 1.73 16.01 -35.39
C SER A 277 3.08 15.48 -34.87
N GLY A 278 4.15 15.65 -35.68
CA GLY A 278 5.49 15.18 -35.34
C GLY A 278 5.78 13.72 -35.72
N GLN A 279 4.81 13.01 -36.30
CA GLN A 279 5.03 11.64 -36.79
C GLN A 279 5.65 11.64 -38.19
N GLN A 280 6.63 10.76 -38.42
CA GLN A 280 7.34 10.66 -39.71
C GLN A 280 6.53 9.87 -40.74
N GLY A 281 5.78 8.87 -40.32
CA GLY A 281 4.86 8.14 -41.18
C GLY A 281 3.91 7.23 -40.41
N TRP A 282 2.80 6.88 -41.05
CA TRP A 282 1.71 6.08 -40.47
C TRP A 282 0.86 5.43 -41.56
N SER A 283 -0.02 4.51 -41.19
CA SER A 283 -0.95 3.86 -42.11
C SER A 283 -2.35 4.46 -42.02
N THR A 284 -2.98 4.70 -43.17
CA THR A 284 -4.33 5.26 -43.26
C THR A 284 -5.20 4.39 -44.16
N GLY A 285 -6.43 4.11 -43.74
CA GLY A 285 -7.41 3.45 -44.58
C GLY A 285 -7.81 4.33 -45.77
N LEU A 286 -7.78 3.78 -46.99
CA LEU A 286 -8.08 4.52 -48.21
C LEU A 286 -9.55 4.97 -48.29
N HIS A 287 -10.49 4.15 -47.83
CA HIS A 287 -11.92 4.41 -47.90
C HIS A 287 -12.47 5.01 -46.60
N SER A 288 -12.02 4.52 -45.45
CA SER A 288 -12.41 5.01 -44.12
C SER A 288 -11.77 6.35 -43.77
N ASN A 289 -10.64 6.70 -44.39
CA ASN A 289 -9.79 7.83 -44.05
C ASN A 289 -9.36 7.85 -42.57
N LYS A 290 -9.28 6.66 -41.95
CA LYS A 290 -8.84 6.49 -40.56
C LYS A 290 -7.36 6.21 -40.50
N SER A 291 -6.63 7.00 -39.71
CA SER A 291 -5.21 6.78 -39.48
C SER A 291 -5.08 5.87 -38.27
N ILE A 292 -4.63 4.64 -38.50
CA ILE A 292 -4.76 3.58 -37.51
C ILE A 292 -3.42 3.04 -37.06
N ILE A 293 -3.42 2.52 -35.84
CA ILE A 293 -2.35 1.71 -35.29
C ILE A 293 -2.93 0.65 -34.35
N THR A 294 -2.19 -0.43 -34.16
CA THR A 294 -2.53 -1.46 -33.18
C THR A 294 -2.06 -1.04 -31.80
N GLY A 295 -2.81 -1.41 -30.76
CA GLY A 295 -2.37 -1.24 -29.38
C GLY A 295 -3.23 -2.05 -28.42
N TRP A 296 -3.16 -1.67 -27.14
CA TRP A 296 -3.76 -2.46 -26.07
C TRP A 296 -4.39 -1.59 -25.02
N ALA A 297 -5.56 -1.98 -24.54
CA ALA A 297 -6.04 -1.53 -23.24
C ALA A 297 -5.50 -2.47 -22.16
N CYS A 298 -4.33 -2.13 -21.60
CA CYS A 298 -3.64 -2.91 -20.57
C CYS A 298 -4.01 -2.44 -19.17
N GLY A 299 -4.10 -3.38 -18.23
CA GLY A 299 -4.44 -3.04 -16.86
C GLY A 299 -4.39 -4.20 -15.89
N HIS A 300 -5.00 -3.97 -14.73
CA HIS A 300 -5.29 -4.99 -13.76
C HIS A 300 -6.67 -4.80 -13.14
N GLU A 301 -7.13 -5.88 -12.54
CA GLU A 301 -8.35 -5.95 -11.75
C GLU A 301 -8.08 -6.80 -10.50
N VAL A 302 -8.64 -6.38 -9.38
CA VAL A 302 -8.60 -7.13 -8.12
C VAL A 302 -9.96 -7.74 -7.84
N ASN A 303 -10.02 -9.07 -7.82
CA ASN A 303 -11.23 -9.80 -7.47
C ASN A 303 -11.75 -9.41 -6.07
N ASN A 304 -13.06 -9.21 -5.95
CA ASN A 304 -13.73 -8.83 -4.69
C ASN A 304 -13.17 -7.55 -4.05
N ALA A 305 -12.68 -6.59 -4.85
CA ALA A 305 -12.12 -5.33 -4.37
C ALA A 305 -13.07 -4.56 -3.43
N THR A 306 -14.38 -4.58 -3.69
CA THR A 306 -15.39 -3.89 -2.87
C THR A 306 -15.40 -4.38 -1.42
N GLU A 307 -15.24 -5.68 -1.19
CA GLU A 307 -15.16 -6.24 0.17
C GLU A 307 -13.89 -5.76 0.89
N LEU A 308 -12.77 -5.75 0.18
CA LEU A 308 -11.48 -5.31 0.72
C LEU A 308 -11.50 -3.82 1.07
N ILE A 309 -12.06 -2.98 0.19
CA ILE A 309 -12.28 -1.54 0.46
C ILE A 309 -13.16 -1.37 1.69
N THR A 310 -14.25 -2.14 1.78
CA THR A 310 -15.18 -2.06 2.92
C THR A 310 -14.50 -2.42 4.23
N LEU A 311 -13.74 -3.53 4.26
CA LEU A 311 -12.95 -3.92 5.43
C LEU A 311 -11.91 -2.87 5.80
N GLN A 312 -11.21 -2.32 4.80
CA GLN A 312 -10.21 -1.28 5.01
C GLN A 312 -10.82 -0.01 5.60
N VAL A 313 -11.99 0.43 5.12
CA VAL A 313 -12.73 1.57 5.67
C VAL A 313 -13.15 1.29 7.11
N ILE A 314 -13.71 0.11 7.40
CA ILE A 314 -14.14 -0.28 8.76
C ILE A 314 -12.95 -0.26 9.73
N PHE A 315 -11.83 -0.88 9.37
CA PHE A 315 -10.63 -0.91 10.23
C PHE A 315 -10.00 0.47 10.38
N THR A 316 -10.02 1.31 9.35
CA THR A 316 -9.57 2.70 9.44
C THR A 316 -10.45 3.51 10.40
N LEU A 317 -11.77 3.36 10.33
CA LEU A 317 -12.71 4.00 11.25
C LEU A 317 -12.46 3.56 12.70
N PHE A 318 -12.29 2.25 12.95
CA PHE A 318 -11.95 1.76 14.29
C PHE A 318 -10.60 2.27 14.79
N THR A 319 -9.63 2.43 13.90
CA THR A 319 -8.32 3.01 14.22
C THR A 319 -8.47 4.49 14.62
N LEU A 320 -9.22 5.28 13.85
CA LEU A 320 -9.52 6.69 14.16
C LEU A 320 -10.29 6.84 15.49
N ILE A 321 -11.29 5.99 15.73
CA ILE A 321 -12.02 5.94 17.02
C ILE A 321 -11.04 5.62 18.15
N GLY A 322 -10.14 4.65 17.94
CA GLY A 322 -9.15 4.23 18.93
C GLY A 322 -8.15 5.33 19.33
N ILE A 323 -7.84 6.26 18.42
CA ILE A 323 -6.92 7.40 18.63
C ILE A 323 -7.65 8.67 19.11
N SER A 324 -8.97 8.73 18.95
CA SER A 324 -9.76 9.94 19.28
C SER A 324 -9.53 10.47 20.71
N GLY A 325 -9.36 9.58 21.70
CA GLY A 325 -9.02 9.95 23.06
C GLY A 325 -7.65 10.61 23.18
N ASP A 326 -6.64 10.14 22.44
CA ASP A 326 -5.30 10.74 22.40
C ASP A 326 -5.32 12.13 21.77
N LEU A 327 -6.11 12.31 20.71
CA LEU A 327 -6.29 13.61 20.07
C LEU A 327 -6.87 14.62 21.07
N LEU A 328 -7.92 14.23 21.79
CA LEU A 328 -8.53 15.09 22.81
C LEU A 328 -7.52 15.47 23.90
N ILE A 329 -6.76 14.52 24.43
CA ILE A 329 -5.77 14.79 25.48
C ILE A 329 -4.64 15.67 24.95
N THR A 330 -4.17 15.44 23.72
CA THR A 330 -3.12 16.24 23.08
C THR A 330 -3.57 17.68 22.84
N VAL A 331 -4.80 17.89 22.36
CA VAL A 331 -5.38 19.23 22.16
C VAL A 331 -5.58 19.97 23.48
N LYS A 332 -6.14 19.29 24.50
CA LYS A 332 -6.22 19.87 25.86
C LYS A 332 -4.83 20.17 26.42
N GLY A 333 -3.86 19.34 26.06
CA GLY A 333 -2.47 19.54 26.42
C GLY A 333 -1.90 20.83 25.84
N LEU A 334 -2.09 21.04 24.54
CA LEU A 334 -1.66 22.25 23.84
C LEU A 334 -2.34 23.50 24.43
N LYS A 335 -3.65 23.44 24.66
CA LYS A 335 -4.40 24.52 25.33
C LYS A 335 -3.85 24.82 26.72
N GLY A 336 -3.45 23.80 27.48
CA GLY A 336 -2.85 23.96 28.79
C GLY A 336 -1.51 24.70 28.73
N ILE A 337 -0.61 24.32 27.81
CA ILE A 337 0.70 24.97 27.65
C ILE A 337 0.53 26.43 27.24
N LEU A 338 -0.34 26.70 26.25
CA LEU A 338 -0.62 28.07 25.78
C LEU A 338 -1.17 28.97 26.89
N ASN A 339 -1.96 28.40 27.81
CA ASN A 339 -2.53 29.14 28.95
C ASN A 339 -1.65 29.08 30.22
N ASN A 340 -0.41 28.60 30.14
CA ASN A 340 0.50 28.40 31.29
C ASN A 340 -0.11 27.57 32.44
N LYS A 341 -1.02 26.64 32.13
CA LYS A 341 -1.63 25.71 33.10
C LYS A 341 -0.83 24.40 33.15
N PRO A 342 -0.85 23.66 34.27
CA PRO A 342 -0.24 22.33 34.33
C PRO A 342 -0.87 21.41 33.29
N VAL A 343 -0.05 20.56 32.64
CA VAL A 343 -0.47 19.76 31.49
C VAL A 343 -0.11 18.29 31.66
N LEU A 344 -1.07 17.41 31.34
CA LEU A 344 -0.80 16.00 31.11
C LEU A 344 -0.28 15.79 29.69
N THR A 345 1.00 15.46 29.54
CA THR A 345 1.58 14.99 28.27
C THR A 345 2.14 13.59 28.44
N TYR A 346 1.81 12.69 27.52
CA TYR A 346 2.38 11.35 27.43
C TYR A 346 2.72 10.99 25.99
N ASP A 347 3.58 10.00 25.78
CA ASP A 347 3.99 9.53 24.47
C ASP A 347 2.96 8.51 23.93
N ILE A 348 2.24 8.88 22.87
CA ILE A 348 1.19 8.07 22.25
C ILE A 348 1.75 6.72 21.77
N LEU A 349 2.95 6.70 21.18
CA LEU A 349 3.53 5.47 20.63
C LEU A 349 3.91 4.48 21.74
N SER A 350 4.46 4.97 22.86
CA SER A 350 4.70 4.10 24.03
C SER A 350 3.42 3.46 24.58
N SER A 351 2.27 4.14 24.44
CA SER A 351 0.99 3.61 24.92
C SER A 351 0.43 2.48 24.06
N MET A 352 0.91 2.33 22.81
CA MET A 352 0.49 1.26 21.91
C MET A 352 0.79 -0.13 22.47
N GLU A 353 1.80 -0.26 23.36
CA GLU A 353 2.12 -1.49 24.09
C GLU A 353 0.90 -2.08 24.83
N ARG A 354 0.06 -1.22 25.43
CA ARG A 354 -1.15 -1.64 26.14
C ARG A 354 -2.42 -1.62 25.31
N ARG A 355 -2.36 -0.98 24.14
CA ARG A 355 -3.51 -0.71 23.26
C ARG A 355 -3.52 -1.63 22.05
N LYS A 356 -3.55 -2.92 22.32
CA LYS A 356 -3.44 -3.97 21.30
C LYS A 356 -4.56 -3.95 20.27
N ILE A 357 -5.77 -3.55 20.67
CA ILE A 357 -6.93 -3.44 19.75
C ILE A 357 -6.66 -2.36 18.70
N LEU A 358 -6.13 -1.21 19.12
CA LEU A 358 -5.74 -0.13 18.20
C LEU A 358 -4.62 -0.60 17.26
N LEU A 359 -3.61 -1.27 17.80
CA LEU A 359 -2.50 -1.79 17.00
C LEU A 359 -2.96 -2.86 15.98
N LEU A 360 -3.89 -3.73 16.37
CA LEU A 360 -4.50 -4.74 15.50
C LEU A 360 -5.26 -4.08 14.36
N PHE A 361 -6.20 -3.17 14.66
CA PHE A 361 -6.98 -2.50 13.63
C PHE A 361 -6.11 -1.62 12.71
N GLY A 362 -5.09 -0.95 13.24
CA GLY A 362 -4.14 -0.19 12.44
C GLY A 362 -3.33 -1.09 11.49
N THR A 363 -2.92 -2.27 11.95
CA THR A 363 -2.23 -3.25 11.11
C THR A 363 -3.16 -3.80 10.02
N LEU A 364 -4.39 -4.17 10.38
CA LEU A 364 -5.38 -4.68 9.42
C LEU A 364 -5.81 -3.62 8.39
N ALA A 365 -5.90 -2.36 8.77
CA ALA A 365 -6.16 -1.24 7.85
C ALA A 365 -5.03 -1.06 6.82
N ALA A 366 -3.79 -1.42 7.18
CA ALA A 366 -2.64 -1.38 6.29
C ALA A 366 -2.42 -2.69 5.49
N ALA A 367 -3.18 -3.76 5.75
CA ALA A 367 -3.02 -5.04 5.06
C ALA A 367 -3.15 -4.99 3.52
N PRO A 368 -4.01 -4.13 2.93
CA PRO A 368 -4.07 -3.96 1.47
C PRO A 368 -2.78 -3.48 0.83
N ALA A 369 -1.81 -2.98 1.62
CA ALA A 369 -0.47 -2.64 1.10
C ALA A 369 0.25 -3.82 0.43
N LEU A 370 -0.09 -5.07 0.80
CA LEU A 370 0.43 -6.26 0.12
C LEU A 370 -0.04 -6.32 -1.34
N ILE A 371 -1.29 -5.96 -1.62
CA ILE A 371 -1.81 -5.82 -3.00
C ILE A 371 -1.20 -4.59 -3.66
N PHE A 372 -1.09 -3.48 -2.94
CA PHE A 372 -0.58 -2.24 -3.54
C PHE A 372 0.83 -2.41 -4.12
N VAL A 373 1.73 -3.07 -3.38
CA VAL A 373 3.07 -3.37 -3.90
C VAL A 373 3.04 -4.36 -5.07
N ASP A 374 2.13 -5.33 -5.05
CA ASP A 374 2.01 -6.30 -6.15
C ASP A 374 1.45 -5.70 -7.44
N VAL A 375 0.50 -4.76 -7.32
CA VAL A 375 -0.09 -4.03 -8.45
C VAL A 375 0.88 -2.97 -8.96
N SER A 376 1.55 -2.24 -8.07
CA SER A 376 2.43 -1.14 -8.47
C SER A 376 3.59 -1.58 -9.38
N ARG A 377 4.11 -2.80 -9.24
CA ARG A 377 5.18 -3.34 -10.13
C ARG A 377 4.76 -3.44 -11.60
N ILE A 378 3.46 -3.52 -11.87
CA ILE A 378 2.87 -3.57 -13.23
C ILE A 378 3.10 -2.22 -13.94
N TYR A 379 3.16 -1.12 -13.18
CA TYR A 379 3.20 0.24 -13.72
C TYR A 379 4.60 0.82 -13.89
N PHE A 380 5.63 -0.01 -13.89
CA PHE A 380 7.01 0.44 -14.14
C PHE A 380 7.10 1.12 -15.51
N GLY A 381 7.82 2.25 -15.58
CA GLY A 381 7.98 3.02 -16.81
C GLY A 381 6.77 3.91 -17.20
N THR A 382 5.66 3.87 -16.46
CA THR A 382 4.51 4.77 -16.71
C THR A 382 4.67 6.11 -15.98
N THR A 383 4.00 7.16 -16.47
CA THR A 383 4.07 8.54 -15.94
C THR A 383 3.85 8.65 -14.44
N ASN A 384 2.85 7.94 -13.90
CA ASN A 384 2.52 7.94 -12.47
C ASN A 384 3.11 6.74 -11.71
N GLY A 385 3.76 5.81 -12.41
CA GLY A 385 4.24 4.54 -11.83
C GLY A 385 5.15 4.74 -10.62
N GLN A 386 6.12 5.66 -10.70
CA GLN A 386 7.06 5.91 -9.60
C GLN A 386 6.36 6.45 -8.34
N ARG A 387 5.33 7.28 -8.52
CA ARG A 387 4.52 7.83 -7.41
C ARG A 387 3.76 6.70 -6.73
N ILE A 388 3.07 5.87 -7.53
CA ILE A 388 2.30 4.72 -7.05
C ILE A 388 3.20 3.74 -6.30
N TRP A 389 4.37 3.43 -6.86
CA TRP A 389 5.37 2.56 -6.24
C TRP A 389 5.81 3.09 -4.87
N THR A 390 6.22 4.36 -4.80
CA THR A 390 6.73 4.98 -3.56
C THR A 390 5.67 4.98 -2.45
N LEU A 391 4.42 5.32 -2.78
CA LEU A 391 3.32 5.30 -1.80
C LEU A 391 2.98 3.86 -1.37
N SER A 392 3.08 2.89 -2.27
CA SER A 392 2.82 1.47 -1.98
C SER A 392 3.87 0.89 -1.03
N ILE A 393 5.16 1.13 -1.26
CA ILE A 393 6.24 0.63 -0.38
C ILE A 393 6.25 1.29 1.00
N VAL A 394 5.84 2.57 1.11
CA VAL A 394 5.66 3.23 2.40
C VAL A 394 4.49 2.60 3.17
N SER A 395 3.36 2.34 2.49
CA SER A 395 2.21 1.65 3.08
C SER A 395 2.58 0.23 3.53
N LEU A 396 3.42 -0.47 2.75
CA LEU A 396 3.97 -1.78 3.10
C LEU A 396 4.85 -1.69 4.35
N GLY A 397 5.70 -0.66 4.44
CA GLY A 397 6.51 -0.38 5.62
C GLY A 397 5.67 -0.16 6.87
N ILE A 398 4.53 0.54 6.76
CA ILE A 398 3.56 0.73 7.85
C ILE A 398 2.98 -0.60 8.31
N PHE A 399 2.52 -1.44 7.37
CA PHE A 399 1.96 -2.77 7.67
C PHE A 399 2.95 -3.64 8.46
N PHE A 400 4.19 -3.75 7.96
CA PHE A 400 5.21 -4.57 8.62
C PHE A 400 5.74 -3.97 9.92
N ALA A 401 5.85 -2.64 10.04
CA ALA A 401 6.25 -1.98 11.28
C ALA A 401 5.24 -2.26 12.40
N PHE A 402 3.96 -2.00 12.18
CA PHE A 402 2.93 -2.24 13.18
C PHE A 402 2.69 -3.73 13.43
N GLY A 403 2.69 -4.56 12.38
CA GLY A 403 2.57 -6.02 12.51
C GLY A 403 3.71 -6.64 13.31
N SER A 404 4.95 -6.22 13.06
CA SER A 404 6.11 -6.68 13.83
C SER A 404 6.04 -6.21 15.28
N PHE A 405 5.62 -4.97 15.52
CA PHE A 405 5.43 -4.47 16.89
C PHE A 405 4.35 -5.25 17.64
N PHE A 406 3.25 -5.62 16.96
CA PHE A 406 2.20 -6.45 17.52
C PHE A 406 2.75 -7.80 17.97
N ILE A 407 3.52 -8.49 17.13
CA ILE A 407 4.19 -9.76 17.45
C ILE A 407 5.14 -9.60 18.65
N ILE A 408 5.95 -8.54 18.65
CA ILE A 408 6.89 -8.24 19.75
C ILE A 408 6.11 -8.12 21.08
N ILE A 409 5.01 -7.38 21.14
CA ILE A 409 4.22 -7.24 22.39
C ILE A 409 3.73 -8.60 22.92
N PHE A 410 3.35 -9.55 22.07
CA PHE A 410 2.94 -10.88 22.54
C PHE A 410 4.07 -11.64 23.23
N PHE A 411 5.33 -11.37 22.89
CA PHE A 411 6.47 -11.96 23.57
C PHE A 411 6.53 -11.59 25.07
N GLN A 412 5.91 -10.46 25.47
CA GLN A 412 5.82 -10.08 26.89
C GLN A 412 5.02 -11.06 27.75
N TYR A 413 4.19 -11.92 27.14
CA TYR A 413 3.38 -12.92 27.85
C TYR A 413 4.13 -14.21 28.13
N VAL A 414 5.25 -14.46 27.45
CA VAL A 414 6.09 -15.65 27.67
C VAL A 414 6.56 -15.67 29.13
N PRO A 415 6.44 -16.80 29.86
CA PRO A 415 6.90 -16.88 31.24
C PRO A 415 8.39 -16.56 31.34
N CYS A 416 8.75 -15.70 32.31
CA CYS A 416 10.11 -15.26 32.55
C CYS A 416 10.68 -15.98 33.78
N PRO A 417 11.97 -16.39 33.77
CA PRO A 417 12.62 -16.96 34.95
C PRO A 417 12.53 -16.04 36.18
N GLN A 418 12.39 -16.62 37.37
CA GLN A 418 12.23 -15.87 38.61
C GLN A 418 13.35 -14.85 38.87
N LEU A 419 14.57 -15.14 38.43
CA LEU A 419 15.75 -14.27 38.58
C LEU A 419 15.66 -12.95 37.80
N ILE A 420 14.89 -12.91 36.70
CA ILE A 420 14.82 -11.75 35.78
C ILE A 420 13.44 -11.09 35.82
N ARG A 421 12.48 -11.67 36.54
CA ARG A 421 11.07 -11.26 36.61
C ARG A 421 10.82 -9.76 36.85
N HIS A 422 11.71 -9.07 37.56
CA HIS A 422 11.58 -7.64 37.87
C HIS A 422 12.56 -6.73 37.12
N ARG A 423 13.37 -7.28 36.22
CA ARG A 423 14.37 -6.54 35.44
C ARG A 423 13.95 -6.53 33.98
N LEU A 424 13.39 -5.41 33.54
CA LEU A 424 12.91 -5.26 32.16
C LEU A 424 13.93 -4.54 31.30
N LEU A 425 14.06 -4.99 30.05
CA LEU A 425 14.82 -4.28 29.04
C LEU A 425 14.00 -3.08 28.52
N PRO A 426 14.52 -1.85 28.51
CA PRO A 426 13.80 -0.70 27.97
C PRO A 426 13.70 -0.78 26.44
N LEU A 427 12.52 -0.45 25.89
CA LEU A 427 12.23 -0.45 24.44
C LEU A 427 11.75 0.94 24.00
N SER A 428 12.21 1.43 22.84
CA SER A 428 11.74 2.69 22.25
C SER A 428 10.83 2.44 21.06
N VAL A 429 9.51 2.46 21.27
CA VAL A 429 8.52 2.23 20.18
C VAL A 429 8.64 3.29 19.10
N ALA A 430 8.86 4.55 19.47
CA ALA A 430 9.04 5.64 18.52
C ALA A 430 10.25 5.40 17.61
N MET A 431 11.39 5.00 18.17
CA MET A 431 12.57 4.67 17.36
C MET A 431 12.30 3.47 16.45
N PHE A 432 11.62 2.44 16.96
CA PHE A 432 11.29 1.26 16.17
C PHE A 432 10.43 1.62 14.95
N VAL A 433 9.26 2.24 15.18
CA VAL A 433 8.29 2.54 14.12
C VAL A 433 8.82 3.58 13.13
N TYR A 434 9.39 4.68 13.64
CA TYR A 434 9.88 5.75 12.77
C TYR A 434 11.16 5.40 12.01
N ALA A 435 11.96 4.45 12.50
CA ALA A 435 13.10 3.95 11.73
C ALA A 435 12.68 2.84 10.76
N SER A 436 11.77 1.94 11.15
CA SER A 436 11.43 0.77 10.33
C SER A 436 10.72 1.14 9.04
N ILE A 437 9.74 2.06 9.08
CA ILE A 437 8.97 2.45 7.87
C ILE A 437 9.89 2.98 6.76
N PRO A 438 10.70 4.04 6.97
CA PRO A 438 11.59 4.53 5.92
C PRO A 438 12.70 3.54 5.59
N SER A 439 13.22 2.77 6.55
CA SER A 439 14.25 1.77 6.27
C SER A 439 13.75 0.66 5.34
N ILE A 440 12.51 0.19 5.51
CA ILE A 440 11.88 -0.77 4.62
C ILE A 440 11.68 -0.14 3.23
N ALA A 441 11.09 1.05 3.15
CA ALA A 441 10.84 1.73 1.89
C ALA A 441 12.12 1.98 1.09
N LEU A 442 13.17 2.51 1.73
CA LEU A 442 14.46 2.79 1.08
C LEU A 442 15.17 1.52 0.61
N ASN A 443 15.07 0.42 1.36
CA ASN A 443 15.68 -0.85 0.99
C ASN A 443 15.02 -1.47 -0.24
N ILE A 444 13.68 -1.33 -0.34
CA ILE A 444 12.88 -1.89 -1.43
C ILE A 444 12.88 -1.00 -2.68
N ASN A 445 13.08 0.32 -2.55
CA ASN A 445 12.87 1.28 -3.63
C ASN A 445 13.58 0.92 -4.95
N SER A 446 14.80 0.38 -4.87
CA SER A 446 15.62 -0.02 -6.03
C SER A 446 15.14 -1.29 -6.73
N SER A 447 14.23 -2.07 -6.13
CA SER A 447 13.74 -3.34 -6.67
C SER A 447 12.59 -3.17 -7.67
N TYR A 448 12.19 -1.94 -8.00
CA TYR A 448 11.00 -1.66 -8.81
C TYR A 448 11.08 -2.31 -10.20
N GLU A 449 12.16 -2.04 -10.94
CA GLU A 449 12.40 -2.59 -12.27
C GLU A 449 12.50 -4.12 -12.25
N TYR A 450 13.28 -4.65 -11.30
CA TYR A 450 13.47 -6.09 -11.14
C TYR A 450 12.15 -6.84 -10.90
N LEU A 451 11.28 -6.30 -10.04
CA LEU A 451 9.98 -6.90 -9.75
C LEU A 451 9.02 -6.81 -10.93
N SER A 452 9.07 -5.72 -11.69
CA SER A 452 8.29 -5.58 -12.92
C SER A 452 8.71 -6.62 -13.96
N ASN A 453 10.01 -6.72 -14.22
CA ASN A 453 10.57 -7.70 -15.16
C ASN A 453 10.24 -9.13 -14.73
N THR A 454 10.30 -9.44 -13.43
CA THR A 454 9.94 -10.76 -12.91
C THR A 454 8.45 -11.05 -13.06
N PHE A 455 7.58 -10.04 -12.93
CA PHE A 455 6.14 -10.19 -13.14
C PHE A 455 5.81 -10.54 -14.60
N TYR A 456 6.45 -9.86 -15.55
CA TYR A 456 6.24 -10.08 -16.99
C TYR A 456 7.05 -11.24 -17.58
N ASN A 457 8.01 -11.80 -16.85
CA ASN A 457 8.71 -13.03 -17.23
C ASN A 457 7.88 -14.29 -16.89
N ALA A 458 6.59 -14.25 -17.17
CA ALA A 458 5.70 -15.38 -17.01
C ALA A 458 5.99 -16.44 -18.10
N GLN A 459 5.80 -17.72 -17.76
CA GLN A 459 6.06 -18.82 -18.70
C GLN A 459 5.01 -18.82 -19.82
N GLY A 460 5.44 -18.66 -21.08
CA GLY A 460 4.57 -18.77 -22.26
C GLY A 460 4.14 -20.22 -22.53
N ILE A 461 2.92 -20.41 -23.05
CA ILE A 461 2.41 -21.70 -23.57
C ILE A 461 2.45 -21.71 -25.11
N VAL A 462 2.02 -20.62 -25.74
CA VAL A 462 2.03 -20.45 -27.20
C VAL A 462 3.16 -19.51 -27.59
N PHE A 463 3.89 -19.88 -28.65
CA PHE A 463 5.05 -19.14 -29.13
C PHE A 463 4.90 -18.76 -30.60
N MET A 464 5.63 -17.72 -30.98
CA MET A 464 5.94 -17.37 -32.36
C MET A 464 7.40 -17.65 -32.63
N ASN A 465 7.69 -18.25 -33.78
CA ASN A 465 9.05 -18.54 -34.21
C ASN A 465 9.56 -17.40 -35.10
N VAL A 466 10.24 -16.45 -34.49
CA VAL A 466 10.85 -15.31 -35.18
C VAL A 466 12.28 -15.67 -35.53
N SER A 467 12.50 -16.07 -36.78
CA SER A 467 13.84 -16.39 -37.33
C SER A 467 14.61 -17.45 -36.53
N GLY A 468 13.92 -18.48 -36.01
CA GLY A 468 14.52 -19.57 -35.24
C GLY A 468 14.51 -19.37 -33.72
N LYS A 469 14.06 -18.21 -33.23
CA LYS A 469 13.86 -17.93 -31.80
C LYS A 469 12.36 -18.03 -31.45
N ASN A 470 12.03 -18.87 -30.47
CA ASN A 470 10.68 -18.94 -29.92
C ASN A 470 10.47 -17.80 -28.93
N CYS A 471 9.52 -16.92 -29.22
CA CYS A 471 9.15 -15.80 -28.38
C CYS A 471 7.68 -15.94 -27.96
N SER A 472 7.40 -15.63 -26.68
CA SER A 472 6.04 -15.65 -26.13
C SER A 472 5.20 -14.58 -26.80
N CYS A 473 3.92 -14.85 -27.06
CA CYS A 473 3.05 -13.90 -27.75
C CYS A 473 1.77 -13.56 -26.97
N GLY A 474 1.79 -13.70 -25.64
CA GLY A 474 0.69 -13.28 -24.76
C GLY A 474 -0.10 -14.43 -24.11
N ALA A 475 0.01 -15.66 -24.60
CA ALA A 475 -0.56 -16.82 -23.91
C ALA A 475 0.41 -17.32 -22.84
N TYR A 476 0.19 -16.91 -21.59
CA TYR A 476 0.96 -17.36 -20.45
C TYR A 476 0.28 -18.51 -19.72
N ALA A 477 1.10 -19.34 -19.07
CA ALA A 477 0.63 -20.42 -18.21
C ALA A 477 -0.24 -19.86 -17.09
N SER A 478 -1.30 -20.59 -16.76
CA SER A 478 -2.14 -20.31 -15.57
C SER A 478 -1.39 -20.53 -14.25
N ALA A 479 -0.11 -20.92 -14.32
CA ALA A 479 0.78 -21.04 -13.18
C ALA A 479 0.93 -19.68 -12.49
N ARG A 480 0.92 -19.72 -11.16
CA ARG A 480 0.87 -18.52 -10.31
C ARG A 480 2.19 -17.76 -10.39
N THR A 481 2.14 -16.47 -10.71
CA THR A 481 3.31 -15.61 -10.58
C THR A 481 3.58 -15.36 -9.09
N GLU A 482 4.85 -15.42 -8.69
CA GLU A 482 5.26 -15.09 -7.33
C GLU A 482 4.84 -13.66 -6.96
N THR A 483 4.38 -13.49 -5.72
CA THR A 483 3.96 -12.17 -5.24
C THR A 483 5.20 -11.33 -4.95
N ALA A 484 5.12 -10.03 -5.19
CA ALA A 484 6.20 -9.09 -4.92
C ALA A 484 6.72 -9.20 -3.48
N THR A 485 5.81 -9.44 -2.53
CA THR A 485 6.11 -9.57 -1.10
C THR A 485 6.93 -10.81 -0.77
N THR A 486 6.76 -11.93 -1.49
CA THR A 486 7.61 -13.12 -1.30
C THR A 486 9.05 -12.84 -1.70
N THR A 487 9.26 -12.18 -2.84
CA THR A 487 10.59 -11.78 -3.32
C THR A 487 11.24 -10.73 -2.38
N LEU A 488 10.43 -9.82 -1.85
CA LEU A 488 10.89 -8.72 -0.97
C LEU A 488 11.11 -9.12 0.49
N ILE A 489 10.71 -10.33 0.92
CA ILE A 489 10.67 -10.68 2.36
C ILE A 489 12.02 -10.49 3.06
N ALA A 490 13.13 -10.83 2.39
CA ALA A 490 14.47 -10.64 2.95
C ALA A 490 14.84 -9.15 3.10
N LEU A 491 14.42 -8.31 2.14
CA LEU A 491 14.63 -6.86 2.16
C LEU A 491 13.73 -6.16 3.19
N ILE A 492 12.63 -6.79 3.60
CA ILE A 492 11.74 -6.34 4.67
C ILE A 492 12.26 -6.76 6.05
N LEU A 493 12.65 -8.02 6.22
CA LEU A 493 13.05 -8.55 7.53
C LEU A 493 14.36 -7.95 8.04
N ARG A 494 15.36 -7.77 7.18
CA ARG A 494 16.66 -7.17 7.56
C ARG A 494 16.53 -5.81 8.26
N PRO A 495 15.82 -4.80 7.70
CA PRO A 495 15.64 -3.53 8.38
C PRO A 495 14.77 -3.64 9.63
N ILE A 496 13.78 -4.54 9.67
CA ILE A 496 12.99 -4.78 10.90
C ILE A 496 13.90 -5.24 12.04
N PHE A 497 14.71 -6.28 11.83
CA PHE A 497 15.64 -6.77 12.84
C PHE A 497 16.64 -5.69 13.27
N GLY A 498 17.20 -4.95 12.31
CA GLY A 498 18.08 -3.81 12.60
C GLY A 498 17.40 -2.74 13.46
N CYS A 499 16.15 -2.39 13.15
CA CYS A 499 15.38 -1.38 13.90
C CYS A 499 14.97 -1.88 15.30
N VAL A 500 14.67 -3.17 15.48
CA VAL A 500 14.43 -3.76 16.81
C VAL A 500 15.68 -3.61 17.68
N ILE A 501 16.84 -4.03 17.17
CA ILE A 501 18.11 -3.93 17.91
C ILE A 501 18.42 -2.46 18.22
N ALA A 502 18.32 -1.57 17.24
CA ALA A 502 18.55 -0.14 17.42
C ALA A 502 17.59 0.47 18.46
N SER A 503 16.33 0.03 18.49
CA SER A 503 15.36 0.48 19.49
C SER A 503 15.75 0.09 20.92
N PHE A 504 16.18 -1.16 21.14
CA PHE A 504 16.66 -1.61 22.45
C PHE A 504 17.96 -0.92 22.86
N VAL A 505 18.92 -0.79 21.94
CA VAL A 505 20.22 -0.13 22.21
C VAL A 505 19.99 1.35 22.54
N PHE A 506 19.18 2.05 21.75
CA PHE A 506 18.85 3.46 22.00
C PHE A 506 18.18 3.65 23.36
N ALA A 507 17.17 2.82 23.66
CA ALA A 507 16.46 2.89 24.93
C ALA A 507 17.37 2.51 26.12
N GLY A 508 18.25 1.53 25.96
CA GLY A 508 19.23 1.12 26.97
C GLY A 508 20.27 2.19 27.24
N ILE A 509 20.88 2.78 26.21
CA ILE A 509 21.82 3.91 26.34
C ILE A 509 21.14 5.10 27.03
N LYS A 510 19.93 5.43 26.59
CA LYS A 510 19.14 6.51 27.19
C LYS A 510 18.85 6.25 28.66
N HIS A 511 18.47 5.02 29.01
CA HIS A 511 18.25 4.60 30.40
C HIS A 511 19.55 4.66 31.21
N PHE A 512 20.67 4.22 30.65
CA PHE A 512 21.97 4.28 31.30
C PHE A 512 22.43 5.72 31.54
N ILE A 513 22.27 6.62 30.57
CA ILE A 513 22.64 8.04 30.71
C ILE A 513 21.81 8.69 31.82
N THR A 514 20.50 8.43 31.85
CA THR A 514 19.56 9.09 32.77
C THR A 514 19.52 8.47 34.17
N ARG A 515 19.65 7.15 34.28
CA ARG A 515 19.43 6.35 35.51
C ARG A 515 20.66 5.58 35.98
N LYS A 516 21.75 5.58 35.22
CA LYS A 516 22.98 4.81 35.49
C LYS A 516 22.75 3.29 35.63
N LYS A 517 21.67 2.79 35.02
CA LYS A 517 21.28 1.37 34.98
C LYS A 517 20.92 0.98 33.55
N TRP A 518 21.16 -0.27 33.18
CA TRP A 518 20.79 -0.82 31.86
C TRP A 518 19.36 -1.38 31.80
N PHE A 519 18.85 -1.82 32.96
CA PHE A 519 17.52 -2.43 33.09
C PHE A 519 16.61 -1.57 33.99
N MET A 520 15.31 -1.63 33.73
CA MET A 520 14.29 -1.03 34.59
C MET A 520 13.96 -1.94 35.77
N ASP A 521 13.87 -1.39 36.98
CA ASP A 521 13.48 -2.15 38.18
C ASP A 521 11.98 -1.95 38.47
N VAL A 522 11.21 -3.04 38.37
CA VAL A 522 9.75 -3.02 38.45
C VAL A 522 9.23 -3.75 39.70
N LYS A 523 10.09 -4.01 40.70
CA LYS A 523 9.68 -4.65 41.98
C LYS A 523 8.57 -3.90 42.71
N TRP A 524 8.54 -2.57 42.60
CA TRP A 524 7.54 -1.76 43.27
C TRP A 524 6.12 -1.99 42.72
N ALA A 525 5.98 -2.48 41.48
CA ALA A 525 4.68 -2.70 40.85
C ALA A 525 3.88 -3.84 41.52
N GLU A 526 4.53 -4.75 42.24
CA GLU A 526 3.83 -5.77 43.04
C GLU A 526 3.13 -5.17 44.27
N HIS A 527 3.63 -4.04 44.77
CA HIS A 527 3.11 -3.38 45.97
C HIS A 527 2.07 -2.30 45.64
N ASN A 528 1.88 -1.98 44.36
CA ASN A 528 0.92 -1.01 43.86
C ASN A 528 -0.30 -1.75 43.31
N LEU A 529 -1.47 -1.54 43.92
CA LEU A 529 -2.69 -2.29 43.61
C LEU A 529 -3.17 -2.01 42.17
N PHE A 530 -3.02 -0.77 41.71
CA PHE A 530 -3.35 -0.39 40.34
C PHE A 530 -2.49 -1.15 39.31
N LEU A 531 -1.17 -1.18 39.49
CA LEU A 531 -0.28 -1.87 38.55
C LEU A 531 -0.42 -3.39 38.58
N SER A 532 -0.64 -3.95 39.77
CA SER A 532 -0.97 -5.37 39.92
C SER A 532 -2.25 -5.72 39.13
N ALA A 533 -3.27 -4.85 39.18
CA ALA A 533 -4.51 -5.03 38.40
C ALA A 533 -4.32 -4.87 36.88
N CYS A 534 -3.44 -3.97 36.43
CA CYS A 534 -3.14 -3.77 35.00
C CYS A 534 -2.24 -4.86 34.39
N GLY A 535 -1.52 -5.62 35.22
CA GLY A 535 -0.57 -6.64 34.80
C GLY A 535 0.77 -6.06 34.32
N VAL A 536 1.87 -6.50 34.93
CA VAL A 536 3.23 -6.01 34.67
C VAL A 536 3.86 -6.79 33.50
N PRO A 537 4.57 -6.13 32.55
CA PRO A 537 5.25 -6.84 31.47
C PRO A 537 6.47 -7.60 32.01
N ARG A 538 6.91 -8.65 31.31
CA ARG A 538 7.90 -9.62 31.85
C ARG A 538 9.32 -9.54 31.28
N TRP A 539 9.47 -9.10 30.02
CA TRP A 539 10.75 -9.12 29.30
C TRP A 539 11.28 -7.72 29.01
N PHE A 540 10.42 -6.89 28.43
CA PHE A 540 10.75 -5.51 28.05
C PHE A 540 9.52 -4.63 28.14
N SER A 541 9.73 -3.33 28.16
CA SER A 541 8.66 -2.33 28.20
C SER A 541 9.14 -1.01 27.62
N SER A 542 8.22 -0.28 27.01
CA SER A 542 8.37 1.12 26.61
C SER A 542 7.74 2.09 27.60
N LEU A 543 6.96 1.54 28.55
CA LEU A 543 6.30 2.29 29.61
C LEU A 543 7.30 2.69 30.71
N PRO A 544 7.12 3.86 31.34
CA PRO A 544 8.00 4.38 32.40
C PRO A 544 7.72 3.65 33.73
N LEU A 545 8.10 2.38 33.80
CA LEU A 545 7.80 1.48 34.93
C LEU A 545 8.86 1.50 36.04
N ASP A 546 9.91 2.29 35.91
CA ASP A 546 11.00 2.31 36.87
C ASP A 546 10.54 2.93 38.21
N GLN A 547 11.11 2.45 39.32
CA GLN A 547 10.80 2.97 40.65
C GLN A 547 11.05 4.50 40.74
N GLU A 548 12.03 5.00 40.00
CA GLU A 548 12.38 6.42 39.98
C GLU A 548 11.38 7.30 39.20
N ASP A 549 10.47 6.70 38.43
CA ASP A 549 9.38 7.41 37.75
C ASP A 549 8.12 7.52 38.63
N THR A 550 8.12 6.97 39.85
CA THR A 550 7.02 7.07 40.83
C THR A 550 7.02 8.39 41.60
N ILE A 551 5.95 8.63 42.38
CA ILE A 551 5.92 9.68 43.41
C ILE A 551 5.94 8.99 44.77
N LYS A 552 6.93 9.33 45.59
CA LYS A 552 6.99 8.86 46.97
C LYS A 552 6.22 9.82 47.87
N MET A 553 5.15 9.35 48.50
CA MET A 553 4.44 10.08 49.57
C MET A 553 4.51 9.24 50.85
N GLY A 554 5.25 9.74 51.85
CA GLY A 554 5.61 8.93 53.02
C GLY A 554 6.41 7.69 52.63
N ASN A 555 5.95 6.51 53.06
CA ASN A 555 6.59 5.21 52.79
C ASN A 555 6.00 4.47 51.58
N ARG A 556 5.02 5.04 50.87
CA ARG A 556 4.33 4.39 49.74
C ARG A 556 4.73 5.04 48.40
N LEU A 557 4.66 4.24 47.33
CA LEU A 557 5.04 4.63 45.97
C LEU A 557 3.79 4.70 45.09
N PHE A 558 3.49 5.90 44.60
CA PHE A 558 2.29 6.19 43.84
C PHE A 558 2.59 6.27 42.33
N CYS A 559 1.66 5.75 41.54
CA CYS A 559 1.64 5.82 40.08
C CYS A 559 1.15 7.20 39.61
N LYS A 560 1.94 7.88 38.77
CA LYS A 560 1.63 9.20 38.22
C LYS A 560 0.45 9.16 37.24
N PRO A 561 -0.34 10.25 37.11
CA PRO A 561 -1.37 10.36 36.07
C PRO A 561 -0.86 10.13 34.65
N SER A 562 0.36 10.59 34.33
CA SER A 562 0.96 10.41 33.01
C SER A 562 1.29 8.95 32.70
N MET A 563 1.54 8.14 33.73
CA MET A 563 1.76 6.70 33.60
C MET A 563 0.44 5.94 33.44
N GLN A 564 -0.62 6.35 34.17
CA GLN A 564 -1.98 5.84 33.95
C GLN A 564 -2.44 6.10 32.49
N ALA A 565 -2.13 7.27 31.93
CA ALA A 565 -2.44 7.61 30.54
C ALA A 565 -1.67 6.72 29.52
N ARG A 566 -0.38 6.45 29.76
CA ARG A 566 0.40 5.52 28.93
C ARG A 566 -0.08 4.07 29.04
N MET A 567 -0.62 3.69 30.19
CA MET A 567 -1.28 2.40 30.38
C MET A 567 -2.62 2.28 29.64
N GLY A 568 -3.10 3.36 29.01
CA GLY A 568 -4.34 3.36 28.22
C GLY A 568 -5.58 3.77 29.00
N TYR A 569 -5.42 4.50 30.11
CA TYR A 569 -6.51 4.96 30.94
C TYR A 569 -6.66 6.49 30.93
N ALA A 570 -7.88 6.97 31.17
CA ALA A 570 -8.18 8.39 31.28
C ALA A 570 -8.98 8.66 32.55
N THR A 571 -8.72 9.80 33.20
CA THR A 571 -9.38 10.19 34.44
C THR A 571 -10.54 11.15 34.17
N LEU A 572 -11.66 10.88 34.82
CA LEU A 572 -12.89 11.66 34.75
C LEU A 572 -13.31 12.10 36.15
N VAL A 573 -13.89 13.30 36.22
CA VAL A 573 -14.54 13.83 37.43
C VAL A 573 -15.98 14.17 37.09
N ARG A 574 -16.88 14.02 38.07
CA ARG A 574 -18.29 14.37 37.91
C ARG A 574 -18.43 15.89 37.78
N GLY A 575 -19.16 16.34 36.77
CA GLY A 575 -19.52 17.75 36.64
C GLY A 575 -20.46 18.18 37.76
N ILE A 576 -20.22 19.37 38.31
CA ILE A 576 -21.09 19.96 39.34
C ILE A 576 -22.38 20.41 38.64
N ASN A 577 -23.52 19.84 39.03
CA ASN A 577 -24.81 20.34 38.58
C ASN A 577 -25.10 21.68 39.27
N HIS A 578 -25.24 22.78 38.51
CA HIS A 578 -25.52 24.11 39.07
C HIS A 578 -26.77 24.15 39.97
N ASN A 579 -27.72 23.23 39.78
CA ASN A 579 -28.93 23.12 40.60
C ASN A 579 -28.70 22.55 42.01
N GLN A 580 -27.51 22.01 42.32
CA GLN A 580 -27.17 21.48 43.65
C GLN A 580 -26.38 22.47 44.53
N VAL A 581 -25.96 23.62 44.00
CA VAL A 581 -25.18 24.62 44.74
C VAL A 581 -26.03 25.39 45.76
N LEU A 582 -27.35 25.35 45.64
CA LEU A 582 -28.27 26.11 46.50
C LEU A 582 -28.71 25.38 47.79
N ALA A 583 -28.26 24.14 48.06
CA ALA A 583 -28.85 23.33 49.12
C ALA A 583 -27.89 22.61 50.09
N ALA A 584 -26.57 22.80 50.04
CA ALA A 584 -25.68 22.05 50.91
C ALA A 584 -24.52 22.87 51.48
N ASN A 585 -24.64 23.26 52.76
CA ASN A 585 -23.51 23.34 53.67
C ASN A 585 -23.03 21.91 53.94
N HIS A 586 -22.10 21.40 53.16
CA HIS A 586 -21.42 20.13 53.46
C HIS A 586 -19.91 20.33 53.47
N GLU A 587 -19.28 19.74 54.47
CA GLU A 587 -17.83 19.52 54.58
C GLU A 587 -17.25 19.01 53.25
N PRO A 588 -15.97 19.30 52.93
CA PRO A 588 -15.36 18.91 51.67
C PRO A 588 -15.31 17.39 51.55
N THR A 589 -16.31 16.80 50.89
CA THR A 589 -16.29 15.39 50.51
C THR A 589 -15.15 15.20 49.51
N SER A 590 -14.23 14.28 49.82
CA SER A 590 -13.06 13.94 49.00
C SER A 590 -13.47 13.72 47.53
N GLU A 591 -12.86 14.46 46.60
CA GLU A 591 -13.14 14.32 45.17
C GLU A 591 -12.89 12.88 44.69
N THR A 592 -13.93 12.24 44.14
CA THR A 592 -13.82 10.90 43.56
C THR A 592 -13.42 10.99 42.09
N TYR A 593 -12.30 10.37 41.73
CA TYR A 593 -11.82 10.28 40.36
C TYR A 593 -12.19 8.93 39.74
N TYR A 594 -12.83 8.94 38.59
CA TYR A 594 -13.21 7.73 37.85
C TYR A 594 -12.19 7.44 36.76
N LEU A 595 -11.58 6.26 36.78
CA LEU A 595 -10.65 5.82 35.75
C LEU A 595 -11.39 4.97 34.72
N VAL A 596 -11.29 5.33 33.45
CA VAL A 596 -11.89 4.58 32.32
C VAL A 596 -10.82 4.23 31.29
N ASN A 597 -11.07 3.21 30.48
CA ASN A 597 -10.24 2.95 29.30
C ASN A 597 -10.32 4.15 28.35
N ILE A 598 -9.19 4.56 27.78
CA ILE A 598 -9.10 5.71 26.87
C ILE A 598 -10.03 5.59 25.66
N TYR A 599 -10.34 4.38 25.18
CA TYR A 599 -11.31 4.16 24.11
C TYR A 599 -12.72 4.64 24.48
N GLY A 600 -13.06 4.64 25.77
CA GLY A 600 -14.34 5.13 26.29
C GLY A 600 -14.35 6.63 26.61
N LEU A 601 -13.23 7.34 26.46
CA LEU A 601 -13.09 8.72 26.90
C LEU A 601 -14.07 9.66 26.19
N ILE A 602 -14.17 9.57 24.88
CA ILE A 602 -15.09 10.42 24.10
C ILE A 602 -16.54 10.16 24.52
N ALA A 603 -16.94 8.88 24.59
CA ALA A 603 -18.27 8.48 25.02
C ALA A 603 -18.60 8.97 26.45
N ALA A 604 -17.61 8.98 27.35
CA ALA A 604 -17.79 9.46 28.72
C ALA A 604 -18.04 10.98 28.81
N ILE A 605 -17.37 11.78 27.98
CA ILE A 605 -17.45 13.25 28.01
C ILE A 605 -18.70 13.76 27.28
N LEU A 606 -19.30 12.96 26.39
CA LEU A 606 -20.54 13.34 25.71
C LEU A 606 -21.62 13.78 26.72
N PRO A 607 -22.41 14.83 26.41
CA PRO A 607 -23.55 15.24 27.23
C PRO A 607 -24.49 14.05 27.48
N ALA A 608 -25.13 14.01 28.65
CA ALA A 608 -26.01 12.91 29.05
C ALA A 608 -27.06 12.55 27.98
N LYS A 609 -27.59 13.56 27.26
CA LYS A 609 -28.56 13.39 26.18
C LYS A 609 -28.02 12.62 24.96
N TYR A 610 -26.72 12.67 24.71
CA TYR A 610 -26.05 12.04 23.55
C TYR A 610 -25.18 10.84 23.95
N ARG A 611 -25.18 10.44 25.23
CA ARG A 611 -24.39 9.30 25.71
C ARG A 611 -25.13 7.98 25.49
N TRP A 612 -24.91 7.38 24.32
CA TRP A 612 -25.55 6.12 23.96
C TRP A 612 -24.91 4.93 24.69
N ILE A 613 -23.59 5.02 24.93
CA ILE A 613 -22.81 3.97 25.62
C ILE A 613 -22.18 4.58 26.89
N ALA A 614 -22.47 3.96 28.03
CA ALA A 614 -21.81 4.28 29.29
C ALA A 614 -20.57 3.37 29.44
N PRO A 615 -19.34 3.92 29.40
CA PRO A 615 -18.15 3.10 29.50
C PRO A 615 -18.03 2.50 30.92
N PRO A 616 -17.45 1.29 31.04
CA PRO A 616 -17.17 0.67 32.32
C PRO A 616 -16.11 1.46 33.09
N ILE A 617 -16.28 1.53 34.41
CA ILE A 617 -15.30 2.13 35.31
C ILE A 617 -14.25 1.06 35.62
N PHE A 618 -12.98 1.37 35.37
CA PHE A 618 -11.88 0.48 35.71
C PHE A 618 -11.58 0.52 37.21
N CYS A 619 -11.55 1.72 37.81
CA CYS A 619 -11.44 1.92 39.25
C CYS A 619 -11.93 3.31 39.66
N GLU A 620 -12.27 3.46 40.94
CA GLU A 620 -12.51 4.76 41.58
C GLU A 620 -11.29 5.10 42.45
N ILE A 621 -10.83 6.34 42.41
CA ILE A 621 -9.73 6.83 43.23
C ILE A 621 -10.27 7.89 44.17
N THR A 622 -10.20 7.61 45.47
CA THR A 622 -10.54 8.51 46.57
C THR A 622 -9.32 8.62 47.47
N ASP A 623 -8.86 9.83 47.77
CA ASP A 623 -7.69 10.08 48.63
C ASP A 623 -6.44 9.26 48.23
N TYR A 624 -6.18 9.17 46.92
CA TYR A 624 -5.06 8.42 46.32
C TYR A 624 -5.10 6.89 46.50
N VAL A 625 -6.17 6.34 47.06
CA VAL A 625 -6.36 4.90 47.27
C VAL A 625 -7.07 4.28 46.07
N TYR A 626 -6.49 3.20 45.54
CA TYR A 626 -7.14 2.37 44.54
C TYR A 626 -8.31 1.58 45.14
N THR A 627 -9.51 1.76 44.60
CA THR A 627 -10.63 0.84 44.87
C THR A 627 -10.76 -0.17 43.72
N ALA A 628 -10.95 -1.44 44.08
CA ALA A 628 -10.93 -2.56 43.13
C ALA A 628 -11.97 -2.39 42.00
N PRO A 629 -11.74 -3.01 40.82
CA PRO A 629 -12.63 -2.88 39.68
C PRO A 629 -14.02 -3.38 40.05
N THR A 630 -15.03 -2.56 39.84
CA THR A 630 -16.42 -2.99 39.94
C THR A 630 -17.00 -3.13 38.54
N HIS A 631 -17.98 -4.00 38.33
CA HIS A 631 -18.75 -4.05 37.06
C HIS A 631 -19.62 -2.78 36.84
N LYS A 632 -19.36 -1.70 37.58
CA LYS A 632 -20.08 -0.43 37.49
C LYS A 632 -19.74 0.27 36.18
N LYS A 633 -20.75 0.89 35.60
CA LYS A 633 -20.63 1.79 34.44
C LYS A 633 -20.84 3.23 34.90
N LEU A 634 -20.33 4.18 34.14
CA LEU A 634 -20.65 5.59 34.37
C LEU A 634 -22.16 5.83 34.35
N THR A 635 -22.65 6.69 35.23
CA THR A 635 -24.08 7.02 35.30
C THR A 635 -24.48 7.81 34.04
N LYS A 636 -25.54 7.38 33.34
CA LYS A 636 -25.96 8.02 32.07
C LYS A 636 -26.39 9.48 32.24
N ASN A 637 -27.02 9.80 33.37
CA ASN A 637 -27.63 11.12 33.62
C ASN A 637 -26.67 12.16 34.20
N THR A 638 -25.41 11.82 34.41
CA THR A 638 -24.40 12.74 34.95
C THR A 638 -23.44 13.21 33.86
N THR A 639 -23.13 14.50 33.87
CA THR A 639 -22.05 15.06 33.07
C THR A 639 -20.71 14.71 33.71
N TYR A 640 -19.75 14.32 32.87
CA TYR A 640 -18.38 14.05 33.31
C TYR A 640 -17.44 14.95 32.53
N HIS A 641 -16.38 15.41 33.19
CA HIS A 641 -15.32 16.17 32.57
C HIS A 641 -14.00 15.42 32.70
N TYR A 642 -13.22 15.42 31.62
CA TYR A 642 -11.86 14.94 31.67
C TYR A 642 -11.02 15.78 32.62
N HIS A 643 -10.28 15.09 33.48
CA HIS A 643 -9.36 15.66 34.45
C HIS A 643 -7.93 15.21 34.12
N ILE A 644 -6.95 16.02 34.53
CA ILE A 644 -5.50 15.77 34.32
C ILE A 644 -5.04 14.51 35.08
N GLY A 645 -5.86 14.04 36.03
CA GLY A 645 -5.69 12.82 36.81
C GLY A 645 -5.10 13.07 38.20
N THR A 646 -5.12 12.04 39.03
CA THR A 646 -4.51 12.04 40.38
C THR A 646 -3.58 10.84 40.55
N CYS A 647 -2.72 10.87 41.56
CA CYS A 647 -1.81 9.76 41.84
C CYS A 647 -2.58 8.56 42.43
N VAL A 648 -2.09 7.33 42.23
CA VAL A 648 -2.76 6.12 42.76
C VAL A 648 -1.77 5.12 43.33
N ASN A 649 -2.08 4.56 44.50
CA ASN A 649 -1.31 3.47 45.11
C ASN A 649 -2.11 2.16 45.18
#